data_AF-A0A1G0ZX04-F1
#
_entry.id   AF-A0A1G0ZX04-F1
#
_cell.length_a   1.000
_cell.length_b   1.000
_cell.length_c   1.000
_cell.angle_alpha   90.00
_cell.angle_beta   90.00
_cell.angle_gamma   90.00
#
_symmetry.space_group_name_H-M   'P 1'
#
loop_
_entity.id
_entity.type
_entity.pdbx_description
1 polymer ?
#
loop_
_entity_poly.entity_id
_entity_poly.type
_entity_poly.pdbx_seq_one_letter_code
_entity_poly.pdbx_strand_id
1 'polypeptide(L)'
;MDATSFSGRIKAGLILCLATVAVSFVVLANPVCRWYFEDGRILWFWPLPLNSSMHGWLLAGLLVLALTSVIVCRQTRPFPGPRTRGLRVITPLMWMVVPAMAMLVAPGLHPALLSNLVFFVPVMSVAWVMVRFWSLDAGAVRPRMVVRTGLLAAVGLTLLYAGVALYVGIRYGEHSGDEGHYLIQARSLYEDQDLDLRNNVTFPTEWNDQQIGAHRSRIHIAQTSRSGRWYSWHPYGLGLPLALIWPAGLPGRALFMGLIGSLGCVLMFRLSCLADAGRMASGVATAGIAGSVVWLVYATRILPEVPGALLVMGLLWAGEIQKTRPWLSMLLAVACAALLPPVQTRFLPLSAIGALYYGWCAWRDVPHNRRHGIRLVLGAVAVTVAWILYVWNQYRLFDGGTGYPIRSLFMSYPAGAWAVWVDRRGVLMVLPVAAWMLVANVRSLREGGRVRDLATVALLMTGSVLLSTCTNPWYQGGTTLAGRFLAVVMPAMVPATAWQLTRCDGRGRAWFLFLAGISIAQAVGFLAWLPLIGRNPVVPTVDFSCVVSCLHGLFHPYARFVDAGGSDAGRWLASGLGVLMMLTAWIGMASRSLLAWRVSLAATLLMAVAAHAVNGKHDPLFTDARRVSWELERIPVGRVYAWAPLSAEPTPLDQFSFDMPPDVDQEALRCRFTTADLGERSRQGLLSIPRMETNDWSGRPLTWVTLTAPRKFVPGLRWIRIRGAVTNAAVCRFAIRQGRHTLLEGSWPVEQGQVLADCVVFCSPGRGDLYILGTIEGDRSRFNLLELGWSRISRRLLRAFNLGLPPGCRRQEGIEPFGGP
;
A
#
# COMPACT_ATOMS: atom_id res chain seq x y z
N MET A 1 -10.80 24.25 49.78
CA MET A 1 -11.36 23.85 48.46
C MET A 1 -11.60 22.36 48.49
N ASP A 2 -12.87 21.94 48.50
CA ASP A 2 -13.24 20.53 48.63
C ASP A 2 -12.74 19.68 47.45
N ALA A 3 -12.03 18.60 47.79
CA ALA A 3 -11.46 17.62 46.86
C ALA A 3 -12.53 16.91 45.98
N THR A 4 -13.81 17.04 46.33
CA THR A 4 -14.97 16.55 45.58
C THR A 4 -15.31 17.45 44.39
N SER A 5 -15.28 18.78 44.55
CA SER A 5 -15.54 19.74 43.46
C SER A 5 -14.48 19.69 42.35
N PHE A 6 -13.22 19.41 42.71
CA PHE A 6 -12.10 19.32 41.79
C PHE A 6 -12.14 18.03 40.95
N SER A 7 -12.66 16.94 41.51
CA SER A 7 -12.85 15.65 40.82
C SER A 7 -13.90 15.73 39.70
N GLY A 8 -14.98 16.49 39.91
CA GLY A 8 -16.02 16.68 38.89
C GLY A 8 -15.51 17.41 37.64
N ARG A 9 -14.72 18.48 37.85
CA ARG A 9 -14.16 19.30 36.76
C ARG A 9 -13.16 18.53 35.89
N ILE A 10 -12.38 17.62 36.48
CA ILE A 10 -11.43 16.79 35.74
C ILE A 10 -12.12 15.72 34.89
N LYS A 11 -13.13 15.03 35.44
CA LYS A 11 -13.90 14.04 34.68
C LYS A 11 -14.67 14.71 33.53
N ALA A 12 -15.26 15.87 33.78
CA ALA A 12 -15.92 16.68 32.75
C ALA A 12 -14.94 17.10 31.65
N GLY A 13 -13.74 17.57 31.99
CA GLY A 13 -12.71 17.92 31.00
C GLY A 13 -12.21 16.72 30.17
N LEU A 14 -12.12 15.53 30.78
CA LEU A 14 -11.72 14.30 30.09
C LEU A 14 -12.78 13.83 29.10
N ILE A 15 -14.04 13.79 29.55
CA ILE A 15 -15.20 13.40 28.75
C ILE A 15 -15.36 14.40 27.61
N LEU A 16 -15.20 15.70 27.89
CA LEU A 16 -15.23 16.74 26.87
C LEU A 16 -14.09 16.56 25.86
N CYS A 17 -12.87 16.26 26.29
CA CYS A 17 -11.73 16.08 25.37
C CYS A 17 -11.90 14.80 24.49
N LEU A 18 -12.36 13.69 25.07
CA LEU A 18 -12.66 12.46 24.34
C LEU A 18 -13.86 12.63 23.40
N ALA A 19 -14.91 13.32 23.85
CA ALA A 19 -16.05 13.69 23.04
C ALA A 19 -15.63 14.65 21.92
N THR A 20 -14.76 15.63 22.17
CA THR A 20 -14.23 16.54 21.15
C THR A 20 -13.34 15.80 20.16
N VAL A 21 -12.54 14.82 20.57
CA VAL A 21 -11.76 13.97 19.64
C VAL A 21 -12.70 13.10 18.80
N ALA A 22 -13.69 12.44 19.40
CA ALA A 22 -14.67 11.63 18.69
C ALA A 22 -15.54 12.48 17.76
N VAL A 23 -16.02 13.64 18.21
CA VAL A 23 -16.79 14.61 17.44
C VAL A 23 -15.93 15.28 16.37
N SER A 24 -14.65 15.56 16.61
CA SER A 24 -13.75 16.08 15.56
C SER A 24 -13.49 15.03 14.49
N PHE A 25 -13.39 13.75 14.85
CA PHE A 25 -13.22 12.66 13.88
C PHE A 25 -14.52 12.31 13.13
N VAL A 26 -15.68 12.48 13.78
CA VAL A 26 -17.01 12.10 13.25
C VAL A 26 -17.74 13.28 12.57
N VAL A 27 -17.52 14.52 13.00
CA VAL A 27 -18.18 15.74 12.50
C VAL A 27 -17.29 16.54 11.55
N LEU A 28 -15.95 16.48 11.67
CA LEU A 28 -15.06 16.99 10.61
C LEU A 28 -14.92 15.91 9.54
N ALA A 29 -16.02 15.69 8.83
CA ALA A 29 -16.05 15.08 7.54
C ALA A 29 -15.09 15.87 6.62
N ASN A 30 -13.83 15.45 6.56
CA ASN A 30 -12.75 16.07 5.80
C ASN A 30 -13.18 16.37 4.37
N PRO A 31 -12.60 17.39 3.70
CA PRO A 31 -12.79 17.48 2.27
C PRO A 31 -12.32 16.17 1.62
N VAL A 32 -13.21 15.50 0.89
CA VAL A 32 -12.98 14.24 0.17
C VAL A 32 -11.88 14.43 -0.86
N CYS A 33 -11.85 15.58 -1.54
CA CYS A 33 -10.85 15.90 -2.57
C CYS A 33 -10.60 17.42 -2.65
N ARG A 34 -9.40 17.79 -3.12
CA ARG A 34 -9.09 19.14 -3.61
C ARG A 34 -8.61 19.07 -5.05
N TRP A 35 -8.89 20.09 -5.86
CA TRP A 35 -8.40 20.17 -7.24
C TRP A 35 -7.99 21.60 -7.59
N TYR A 36 -6.81 21.78 -8.15
CA TYR A 36 -6.31 23.03 -8.69
C TYR A 36 -6.63 23.15 -10.19
N PHE A 37 -7.34 24.20 -10.57
CA PHE A 37 -7.51 24.57 -11.98
C PHE A 37 -6.23 25.22 -12.53
N GLU A 38 -6.06 25.19 -13.85
CA GLU A 38 -4.93 25.87 -14.52
C GLU A 38 -4.89 27.37 -14.24
N ASP A 39 -6.06 27.98 -14.02
CA ASP A 39 -6.22 29.39 -13.64
C ASP A 39 -5.96 29.67 -12.14
N GLY A 40 -5.53 28.66 -11.38
CA GLY A 40 -5.20 28.79 -9.97
C GLY A 40 -6.39 28.68 -9.01
N ARG A 41 -7.63 28.51 -9.49
CA ARG A 41 -8.78 28.22 -8.62
C ARG A 41 -8.58 26.88 -7.92
N ILE A 42 -9.15 26.74 -6.71
CA ILE A 42 -9.12 25.49 -5.94
C ILE A 42 -10.54 25.03 -5.66
N LEU A 43 -10.81 23.79 -6.02
CA LEU A 43 -12.05 23.10 -5.76
C LEU A 43 -11.95 22.25 -4.49
N TRP A 44 -12.93 22.37 -3.60
CA TRP A 44 -13.06 21.60 -2.37
C TRP A 44 -14.32 20.76 -2.38
N PHE A 45 -14.19 19.49 -2.02
CA PHE A 45 -15.30 18.54 -1.93
C PHE A 45 -15.54 18.13 -0.48
N TRP A 46 -16.69 18.37 0.15
CA TRP A 46 -16.98 18.00 1.55
C TRP A 46 -18.12 16.99 1.66
N PRO A 47 -18.07 15.97 2.54
CA PRO A 47 -19.16 14.99 2.71
C PRO A 47 -20.40 15.54 3.42
N LEU A 48 -20.29 16.69 4.10
CA LEU A 48 -21.37 17.28 4.90
C LEU A 48 -21.58 18.78 4.57
N PRO A 49 -22.84 19.27 4.60
CA PRO A 49 -23.15 20.71 4.51
C PRO A 49 -22.79 21.37 5.84
N LEU A 50 -21.55 21.80 6.03
CA LEU A 50 -21.24 22.70 7.13
C LEU A 50 -21.50 24.14 6.67
N ASN A 51 -22.51 24.79 7.25
CA ASN A 51 -22.79 26.21 7.02
C ASN A 51 -21.55 27.04 7.42
N SER A 52 -21.16 28.03 6.61
CA SER A 52 -20.00 28.90 6.88
C SER A 52 -20.11 29.62 8.23
N SER A 53 -21.33 29.90 8.69
CA SER A 53 -21.59 30.47 10.02
C SER A 53 -21.22 29.54 11.19
N MET A 54 -21.32 28.22 11.03
CA MET A 54 -20.94 27.26 12.08
C MET A 54 -19.42 27.14 12.23
N HIS A 55 -18.64 27.45 11.19
CA HIS A 55 -17.18 27.35 11.22
C HIS A 55 -16.57 28.34 12.22
N GLY A 56 -17.07 29.58 12.27
CA GLY A 56 -16.58 30.61 13.21
C GLY A 56 -16.78 30.21 14.67
N TRP A 57 -17.96 29.68 15.02
CA TRP A 57 -18.27 29.24 16.38
C TRP A 57 -17.49 28.01 16.81
N LEU A 58 -17.31 27.03 15.90
CA LEU A 58 -16.45 25.87 16.15
C LEU A 58 -14.99 26.28 16.36
N LEU A 59 -14.49 27.26 15.59
CA LEU A 59 -13.13 27.77 15.71
C LEU A 59 -12.91 28.48 17.05
N ALA A 60 -13.84 29.34 17.46
CA ALA A 60 -13.80 30.01 18.76
C ALA A 60 -13.84 28.99 19.91
N GLY A 61 -14.73 27.99 19.85
CA GLY A 61 -14.83 26.93 20.86
C GLY A 61 -13.57 26.09 20.98
N LEU A 62 -12.96 25.70 19.86
CA LEU A 62 -11.68 24.97 19.85
C LEU A 62 -10.53 25.82 20.36
N LEU A 63 -10.46 27.10 20.00
CA LEU A 63 -9.43 28.02 20.51
C LEU A 63 -9.51 28.16 22.04
N VAL A 64 -10.72 28.32 22.58
CA VAL A 64 -10.96 28.34 24.02
C VAL A 64 -10.50 27.02 24.65
N LEU A 65 -10.83 25.87 24.06
CA LEU A 65 -10.37 24.56 24.54
C LEU A 65 -8.84 24.42 24.52
N ALA A 66 -8.15 24.92 23.48
CA ALA A 66 -6.69 24.95 23.40
C ALA A 66 -6.09 25.81 24.52
N LEU A 67 -6.58 27.04 24.68
CA LEU A 67 -6.10 27.97 25.69
C LEU A 67 -6.32 27.41 27.09
N THR A 68 -7.51 26.88 27.37
CA THR A 68 -7.85 26.24 28.64
C THR A 68 -6.93 25.05 28.91
N SER A 69 -6.62 24.27 27.87
CA SER A 69 -5.71 23.13 27.97
C SER A 69 -4.27 23.54 28.31
N VAL A 70 -3.75 24.59 27.67
CA VAL A 70 -2.41 25.15 27.97
C VAL A 70 -2.37 25.71 29.39
N ILE A 71 -3.42 26.40 29.82
CA ILE A 71 -3.53 26.94 31.17
C ILE A 71 -3.53 25.80 32.19
N VAL A 72 -4.35 24.76 31.98
CA VAL A 72 -4.37 23.57 32.85
C VAL A 72 -2.99 22.90 32.90
N CYS A 73 -2.31 22.72 31.76
CA CYS A 73 -0.96 22.17 31.71
C CYS A 73 0.04 22.97 32.56
N ARG A 74 0.02 24.30 32.44
CA ARG A 74 0.93 25.20 33.16
C ARG A 74 0.60 25.28 34.65
N GLN A 75 -0.68 25.23 34.99
CA GLN A 75 -1.16 25.34 36.38
C GLN A 75 -1.12 24.03 37.14
N THR A 76 -1.05 22.87 36.46
CA THR A 76 -0.71 21.60 37.11
C THR A 76 0.76 21.60 37.53
N ARG A 77 1.10 22.39 38.56
CA ARG A 77 2.27 22.13 39.42
C ARG A 77 2.23 20.66 39.87
N PRO A 78 3.37 20.05 40.19
CA PRO A 78 3.43 18.63 40.54
C PRO A 78 2.77 18.40 41.90
N PHE A 79 1.45 18.42 41.95
CA PHE A 79 0.72 17.97 43.12
C PHE A 79 1.03 16.48 43.30
N PRO A 80 1.61 16.07 44.44
CA PRO A 80 1.85 14.67 44.72
C PRO A 80 0.50 13.98 44.91
N GLY A 81 0.14 13.06 44.01
CA GLY A 81 -1.08 12.29 44.15
C GLY A 81 -1.37 11.38 42.95
N PRO A 82 -2.03 10.22 43.14
CA PRO A 82 -2.37 9.30 42.05
C PRO A 82 -3.29 9.95 41.01
N ARG A 83 -4.15 10.90 41.41
CA ARG A 83 -5.03 11.64 40.49
C ARG A 83 -4.26 12.54 39.52
N THR A 84 -3.18 13.18 39.97
CA THR A 84 -2.39 14.06 39.12
C THR A 84 -1.51 13.27 38.15
N ARG A 85 -1.17 12.02 38.49
CA ARG A 85 -0.53 11.08 37.56
C ARG A 85 -1.43 10.80 36.36
N GLY A 86 -2.72 10.54 36.58
CA GLY A 86 -3.69 10.34 35.49
C GLY A 86 -3.76 11.54 34.54
N LEU A 87 -3.90 12.76 35.09
CA LEU A 87 -3.89 13.99 34.31
C LEU A 87 -2.59 14.20 33.50
N ARG A 88 -1.44 13.88 34.09
CA ARG A 88 -0.15 13.95 33.40
C ARG A 88 -0.06 12.96 32.24
N VAL A 89 -0.63 11.76 32.37
CA VAL A 89 -0.61 10.76 31.29
C VAL A 89 -1.36 11.26 30.07
N ILE A 90 -2.54 11.84 30.26
CA ILE A 90 -3.42 12.28 29.17
C ILE A 90 -3.09 13.65 28.59
N THR A 91 -2.26 14.46 29.29
CA THR A 91 -1.93 15.84 28.87
C THR A 91 -1.56 15.96 27.39
N PRO A 92 -0.79 15.03 26.79
CA PRO A 92 -0.47 15.12 25.37
C PRO A 92 -1.69 15.14 24.44
N LEU A 93 -2.84 14.57 24.84
CA LEU A 93 -4.08 14.63 24.04
C LEU A 93 -4.62 16.06 23.88
N MET A 94 -4.18 17.01 24.69
CA MET A 94 -4.53 18.41 24.52
C MET A 94 -4.01 18.99 23.20
N TRP A 95 -2.99 18.39 22.60
CA TRP A 95 -2.51 18.75 21.27
C TRP A 95 -3.50 18.39 20.15
N MET A 96 -4.56 17.62 20.43
CA MET A 96 -5.64 17.32 19.47
C MET A 96 -6.44 18.56 19.05
N VAL A 97 -6.28 19.70 19.74
CA VAL A 97 -6.85 20.96 19.28
C VAL A 97 -6.16 21.46 18.01
N VAL A 98 -4.86 21.21 17.84
CA VAL A 98 -4.12 21.62 16.63
C VAL A 98 -4.69 21.01 15.34
N PRO A 99 -4.89 19.68 15.21
CA PRO A 99 -5.50 19.11 14.00
C PRO A 99 -6.95 19.57 13.81
N ALA A 100 -7.70 19.80 14.89
CA ALA A 100 -9.06 20.33 14.79
C ALA A 100 -9.06 21.77 14.24
N MET A 101 -8.16 22.63 14.71
CA MET A 101 -7.96 23.97 14.15
C MET A 101 -7.50 23.92 12.70
N ALA A 102 -6.53 23.06 12.39
CA ALA A 102 -6.02 22.87 11.03
C ALA A 102 -7.14 22.49 10.05
N MET A 103 -8.08 21.66 10.49
CA MET A 103 -9.26 21.30 9.70
C MET A 103 -10.21 22.45 9.44
N LEU A 104 -10.39 23.35 10.40
CA LEU A 104 -11.24 24.52 10.20
C LEU A 104 -10.60 25.56 9.27
N VAL A 105 -9.28 25.73 9.33
CA VAL A 105 -8.54 26.60 8.39
C VAL A 105 -8.04 25.83 7.16
N ALA A 106 -8.49 24.59 6.96
CA ALA A 106 -8.07 23.75 5.85
C ALA A 106 -8.08 24.46 4.49
N PRO A 107 -9.08 25.31 4.15
CA PRO A 107 -9.10 26.12 2.93
C PRO A 107 -7.82 26.92 2.67
N GLY A 108 -7.21 27.47 3.72
CA GLY A 108 -6.00 28.30 3.62
C GLY A 108 -4.69 27.54 3.81
N LEU A 109 -4.74 26.24 4.17
CA LEU A 109 -3.53 25.45 4.40
C LEU A 109 -3.15 24.64 3.17
N HIS A 110 -1.85 24.59 2.87
CA HIS A 110 -1.29 23.66 1.89
C HIS A 110 -1.67 22.21 2.26
N PRO A 111 -2.09 21.36 1.30
CA PRO A 111 -2.58 20.00 1.60
C PRO A 111 -1.60 19.18 2.44
N ALA A 112 -0.30 19.25 2.13
CA ALA A 112 0.70 18.51 2.88
C ALA A 112 0.84 18.96 4.35
N LEU A 113 0.72 20.27 4.61
CA LEU A 113 0.73 20.78 5.98
C LEU A 113 -0.51 20.28 6.72
N LEU A 114 -1.69 20.32 6.08
CA LEU A 114 -2.91 19.80 6.65
C LEU A 114 -2.81 18.31 6.99
N SER A 115 -2.32 17.48 6.07
CA SER A 115 -2.12 16.04 6.31
C SER A 115 -1.19 15.77 7.47
N ASN A 116 -0.07 16.51 7.55
CA ASN A 116 0.88 16.37 8.63
C ASN A 116 0.26 16.74 9.99
N LEU A 117 -0.51 17.83 10.04
CA LEU A 117 -1.18 18.26 11.27
C LEU A 117 -2.25 17.26 11.69
N VAL A 118 -3.10 16.81 10.76
CA VAL A 118 -4.26 15.95 11.08
C VAL A 118 -3.90 14.52 11.40
N PHE A 119 -2.76 14.04 10.96
CA PHE A 119 -2.38 12.66 11.21
C PHE A 119 -1.20 12.53 12.16
N PHE A 120 -0.10 13.25 11.92
CA PHE A 120 1.09 13.09 12.75
C PHE A 120 0.90 13.66 14.15
N VAL A 121 0.13 14.75 14.33
CA VAL A 121 -0.11 15.29 15.67
C VAL A 121 -0.92 14.33 16.54
N PRO A 122 -2.04 13.74 16.08
CA PRO A 122 -2.72 12.69 16.84
C PRO A 122 -1.85 11.49 17.17
N VAL A 123 -1.13 10.96 16.18
CA VAL A 123 -0.25 9.79 16.38
C VAL A 123 0.84 10.10 17.40
N MET A 124 1.47 11.28 17.32
CA MET A 124 2.47 11.73 18.29
C MET A 124 1.88 11.94 19.68
N SER A 125 0.68 12.50 19.77
CA SER A 125 -0.03 12.70 21.04
C SER A 125 -0.29 11.37 21.73
N VAL A 126 -0.80 10.39 20.98
CA VAL A 126 -1.02 9.02 21.46
C VAL A 126 0.30 8.37 21.88
N ALA A 127 1.36 8.51 21.08
CA ALA A 127 2.69 7.99 21.42
C ALA A 127 3.19 8.55 22.77
N TRP A 128 3.05 9.85 23.01
CA TRP A 128 3.41 10.46 24.30
C TRP A 128 2.55 9.99 25.47
N VAL A 129 1.25 9.80 25.27
CA VAL A 129 0.37 9.19 26.29
C VAL A 129 0.88 7.80 26.64
N MET A 130 1.18 6.98 25.63
CA MET A 130 1.66 5.60 25.80
C MET A 130 3.00 5.55 26.55
N VAL A 131 3.94 6.45 26.24
CA VAL A 131 5.20 6.56 27.00
C VAL A 131 4.98 6.90 28.47
N ARG A 132 4.01 7.80 28.76
CA ARG A 132 3.70 8.18 30.15
C ARG A 132 2.94 7.09 30.90
N PHE A 133 2.15 6.29 30.17
CA PHE A 133 1.34 5.22 30.73
C PHE A 133 2.14 3.95 31.00
N TRP A 134 3.04 3.56 30.09
CA TRP A 134 3.81 2.33 30.19
C TRP A 134 5.20 2.54 30.79
N SER A 135 5.51 1.79 31.85
CA SER A 135 6.90 1.53 32.23
C SER A 135 7.44 0.45 31.29
N LEU A 136 8.45 0.83 30.48
CA LEU A 136 9.18 -0.09 29.59
C LEU A 136 10.48 -0.59 30.22
N ASP A 137 10.58 -0.50 31.54
CA ASP A 137 11.81 -0.78 32.27
C ASP A 137 12.13 -2.28 32.27
N ALA A 138 13.40 -2.62 32.55
CA ALA A 138 13.92 -3.98 32.57
C ALA A 138 13.36 -4.74 33.78
N GLY A 139 12.08 -5.13 33.72
CA GLY A 139 11.49 -6.03 34.71
C GLY A 139 11.94 -7.46 34.46
N ALA A 140 12.15 -8.23 35.55
CA ALA A 140 12.47 -9.65 35.47
C ALA A 140 11.42 -10.41 34.63
N VAL A 141 11.86 -11.03 33.55
CA VAL A 141 10.98 -11.75 32.63
C VAL A 141 10.84 -13.20 33.10
N ARG A 142 9.67 -13.57 33.64
CA ARG A 142 9.41 -14.97 34.03
C ARG A 142 9.09 -15.83 32.80
N PRO A 143 9.79 -16.96 32.56
CA PRO A 143 9.59 -17.79 31.36
C PRO A 143 8.15 -18.25 31.14
N ARG A 144 7.45 -18.67 32.20
CA ARG A 144 6.04 -19.10 32.13
C ARG A 144 5.12 -17.99 31.59
N MET A 145 5.37 -16.74 31.99
CA MET A 145 4.58 -15.61 31.48
C MET A 145 4.86 -15.34 30.02
N VAL A 146 6.11 -15.48 29.55
CA VAL A 146 6.47 -15.33 28.13
C VAL A 146 5.74 -16.35 27.26
N VAL A 147 5.71 -17.62 27.69
CA VAL A 147 5.00 -18.68 26.97
C VAL A 147 3.50 -18.38 26.90
N ARG A 148 2.87 -18.05 28.04
CA ARG A 148 1.43 -17.74 28.09
C ARG A 148 1.07 -16.52 27.25
N THR A 149 1.81 -15.41 27.37
CA THR A 149 1.59 -14.20 26.57
C THR A 149 1.80 -14.49 25.09
N GLY A 150 2.82 -15.27 24.73
CA GLY A 150 3.06 -15.69 23.36
C GLY A 150 1.91 -16.53 22.80
N LEU A 151 1.38 -17.50 23.55
CA LEU A 151 0.25 -18.32 23.11
C LEU A 151 -1.03 -17.49 22.90
N LEU A 152 -1.36 -16.62 23.87
CA LEU A 152 -2.51 -15.73 23.74
C LEU A 152 -2.38 -14.78 22.55
N ALA A 153 -1.17 -14.24 22.33
CA ALA A 153 -0.88 -13.42 21.16
C ALA A 153 -1.00 -14.23 19.86
N ALA A 154 -0.52 -15.48 19.82
CA ALA A 154 -0.65 -16.35 18.66
C ALA A 154 -2.12 -16.53 18.27
N VAL A 155 -2.98 -16.89 19.21
CA VAL A 155 -4.41 -17.10 18.96
C VAL A 155 -5.08 -15.79 18.52
N GLY A 156 -4.90 -14.71 19.29
CA GLY A 156 -5.54 -13.42 18.99
C GLY A 156 -5.11 -12.84 17.64
N LEU A 157 -3.81 -12.88 17.32
CA LEU A 157 -3.29 -12.40 16.04
C LEU A 157 -3.68 -13.32 14.88
N THR A 158 -3.74 -14.64 15.08
CA THR A 158 -4.22 -15.57 14.05
C THR A 158 -5.65 -15.24 13.66
N LEU A 159 -6.53 -15.04 14.63
CA LEU A 159 -7.93 -14.66 14.38
C LEU A 159 -8.05 -13.29 13.73
N LEU A 160 -7.24 -12.32 14.17
CA LEU A 160 -7.20 -10.98 13.56
C LEU A 160 -6.78 -11.05 12.09
N TYR A 161 -5.66 -11.68 11.78
CA TYR A 161 -5.15 -11.79 10.41
C TYR A 161 -6.07 -12.65 9.54
N ALA A 162 -6.61 -13.76 10.04
CA ALA A 162 -7.59 -14.55 9.30
C ALA A 162 -8.86 -13.74 9.01
N GLY A 163 -9.37 -12.99 9.99
CA GLY A 163 -10.54 -12.12 9.81
C GLY A 163 -10.30 -11.01 8.78
N VAL A 164 -9.11 -10.41 8.79
CA VAL A 164 -8.73 -9.40 7.79
C VAL A 164 -8.57 -10.04 6.40
N ALA A 165 -7.92 -11.19 6.30
CA ALA A 165 -7.76 -11.93 5.05
C ALA A 165 -9.10 -12.31 4.43
N LEU A 166 -10.04 -12.79 5.24
CA LEU A 166 -11.42 -13.07 4.82
C LEU A 166 -12.14 -11.80 4.37
N TYR A 167 -12.03 -10.71 5.13
CA TYR A 167 -12.65 -9.44 4.77
C TYR A 167 -12.15 -8.91 3.43
N VAL A 168 -10.84 -8.94 3.19
CA VAL A 168 -10.24 -8.53 1.91
C VAL A 168 -10.65 -9.50 0.80
N GLY A 169 -10.53 -10.81 1.02
CA GLY A 169 -10.79 -11.84 0.02
C GLY A 169 -12.26 -11.92 -0.41
N ILE A 170 -13.22 -11.77 0.50
CA ILE A 170 -14.66 -11.75 0.17
C ILE A 170 -15.02 -10.51 -0.65
N ARG A 171 -14.43 -9.35 -0.32
CA ARG A 171 -14.77 -8.09 -1.00
C ARG A 171 -14.16 -7.97 -2.38
N TYR A 172 -12.96 -8.52 -2.58
CA TYR A 172 -12.16 -8.25 -3.79
C TYR A 172 -11.69 -9.48 -4.54
N GLY A 173 -11.98 -10.66 -4.01
CA GLY A 173 -11.43 -11.91 -4.51
C GLY A 173 -9.98 -12.10 -4.06
N GLU A 174 -9.45 -13.24 -4.45
CA GLU A 174 -8.02 -13.48 -4.42
C GLU A 174 -7.37 -12.62 -5.52
N HIS A 175 -6.30 -11.90 -5.18
CA HIS A 175 -5.69 -10.87 -6.03
C HIS A 175 -4.87 -11.47 -7.17
N SER A 176 -4.82 -10.68 -8.24
CA SER A 176 -3.90 -10.84 -9.36
C SER A 176 -2.46 -10.46 -8.97
N GLY A 177 -1.50 -10.85 -9.81
CA GLY A 177 -0.06 -10.65 -9.56
C GLY A 177 0.57 -11.87 -8.89
N ASP A 178 1.58 -11.64 -8.04
CA ASP A 178 2.42 -12.70 -7.46
C ASP A 178 1.63 -13.76 -6.68
N GLU A 179 0.57 -13.35 -5.97
CA GLU A 179 -0.28 -14.27 -5.21
C GLU A 179 -1.04 -15.28 -6.07
N GLY A 180 -1.54 -14.85 -7.24
CA GLY A 180 -2.21 -15.74 -8.19
C GLY A 180 -1.31 -16.90 -8.59
N HIS A 181 0.01 -16.68 -8.65
CA HIS A 181 0.97 -17.73 -8.99
C HIS A 181 1.19 -18.76 -7.88
N TYR A 182 1.12 -18.38 -6.60
CA TYR A 182 1.18 -19.35 -5.51
C TYR A 182 -0.13 -20.15 -5.41
N LEU A 183 -1.27 -19.51 -5.69
CA LEU A 183 -2.58 -20.16 -5.71
C LEU A 183 -2.72 -21.15 -6.85
N ILE A 184 -2.30 -20.79 -8.07
CA ILE A 184 -2.36 -21.71 -9.22
C ILE A 184 -1.39 -22.89 -9.04
N GLN A 185 -0.23 -22.68 -8.42
CA GLN A 185 0.67 -23.76 -8.02
C GLN A 185 0.03 -24.68 -6.99
N ALA A 186 -0.60 -24.12 -5.96
CA ALA A 186 -1.30 -24.91 -4.94
C ALA A 186 -2.44 -25.75 -5.55
N ARG A 187 -3.16 -25.17 -6.53
CA ARG A 187 -4.19 -25.86 -7.31
C ARG A 187 -3.61 -27.02 -8.12
N SER A 188 -2.58 -26.76 -8.92
CA SER A 188 -1.88 -27.77 -9.72
C SER A 188 -1.37 -28.93 -8.85
N LEU A 189 -0.73 -28.63 -7.72
CA LEU A 189 -0.26 -29.64 -6.78
C LEU A 189 -1.38 -30.46 -6.14
N TYR A 190 -2.56 -29.87 -5.93
CA TYR A 190 -3.70 -30.56 -5.33
C TYR A 190 -4.50 -31.38 -6.38
N GLU A 191 -4.78 -30.81 -7.55
CA GLU A 191 -5.62 -31.39 -8.60
C GLU A 191 -4.82 -32.31 -9.53
N ASP A 192 -3.64 -31.85 -9.98
CA ASP A 192 -2.83 -32.50 -11.01
C ASP A 192 -1.63 -33.28 -10.43
N GLN A 193 -1.32 -33.08 -9.14
CA GLN A 193 -0.17 -33.68 -8.44
C GLN A 193 1.20 -33.37 -9.04
N ASP A 194 1.31 -32.26 -9.79
CA ASP A 194 2.56 -31.78 -10.34
C ASP A 194 2.71 -30.24 -10.22
N LEU A 195 3.72 -29.68 -10.89
CA LEU A 195 3.98 -28.23 -10.92
C LEU A 195 3.72 -27.63 -12.31
N ASP A 196 3.19 -28.41 -13.25
CA ASP A 196 2.93 -27.96 -14.61
C ASP A 196 1.61 -27.18 -14.67
N LEU A 197 1.72 -25.86 -14.81
CA LEU A 197 0.58 -24.96 -14.76
C LEU A 197 -0.24 -24.94 -16.06
N ARG A 198 0.14 -25.74 -17.06
CA ARG A 198 -0.50 -25.74 -18.38
C ARG A 198 -2.00 -26.06 -18.32
N ASN A 199 -2.41 -26.92 -17.39
CA ASN A 199 -3.83 -27.30 -17.22
C ASN A 199 -4.64 -26.28 -16.41
N ASN A 200 -3.98 -25.34 -15.73
CA ASN A 200 -4.66 -24.40 -14.83
C ASN A 200 -4.69 -22.97 -15.39
N VAL A 201 -3.94 -22.69 -16.45
CA VAL A 201 -3.91 -21.40 -17.15
C VAL A 201 -4.77 -21.48 -18.41
N THR A 202 -5.84 -20.69 -18.46
CA THR A 202 -6.71 -20.60 -19.65
C THR A 202 -6.32 -19.44 -20.54
N PHE A 203 -6.17 -19.71 -21.84
CA PHE A 203 -6.02 -18.70 -22.89
C PHE A 203 -7.25 -18.68 -23.79
N PRO A 204 -7.55 -17.56 -24.48
CA PRO A 204 -8.58 -17.54 -25.51
C PRO A 204 -8.29 -18.60 -26.59
N THR A 205 -9.33 -19.31 -27.01
CA THR A 205 -9.23 -20.45 -27.95
C THR A 205 -8.70 -20.06 -29.32
N GLU A 206 -8.85 -18.79 -29.70
CA GLU A 206 -8.40 -18.22 -30.96
C GLU A 206 -6.91 -17.83 -30.97
N TRP A 207 -6.21 -17.94 -29.83
CA TRP A 207 -4.78 -17.61 -29.77
C TRP A 207 -3.93 -18.75 -30.32
N ASN A 208 -3.03 -18.41 -31.24
CA ASN A 208 -2.01 -19.34 -31.73
C ASN A 208 -0.84 -19.49 -30.73
N ASP A 209 0.04 -20.46 -30.96
CA ASP A 209 1.18 -20.75 -30.08
C ASP A 209 2.14 -19.57 -29.90
N GLN A 210 2.28 -18.73 -30.92
CA GLN A 210 3.11 -17.53 -30.85
C GLN A 210 2.50 -16.49 -29.91
N GLN A 211 1.18 -16.26 -30.00
CA GLN A 211 0.44 -15.37 -29.10
C GLN A 211 0.49 -15.88 -27.67
N ILE A 212 0.25 -17.18 -27.46
CA ILE A 212 0.39 -17.82 -26.15
C ILE A 212 1.82 -17.62 -25.61
N GLY A 213 2.84 -17.91 -26.43
CA GLY A 213 4.26 -17.74 -26.07
C GLY A 213 4.61 -16.31 -25.67
N ALA A 214 4.13 -15.31 -26.42
CA ALA A 214 4.34 -13.90 -26.11
C ALA A 214 3.67 -13.47 -24.80
N HIS A 215 2.55 -14.09 -24.44
CA HIS A 215 1.83 -13.80 -23.20
C HIS A 215 2.30 -14.60 -21.98
N ARG A 216 3.01 -15.72 -22.15
CA ARG A 216 3.56 -16.53 -21.03
C ARG A 216 4.39 -15.70 -20.06
N SER A 217 5.28 -14.84 -20.55
CA SER A 217 6.11 -13.98 -19.69
C SER A 217 5.27 -12.95 -18.93
N ARG A 218 4.18 -12.44 -19.53
CA ARG A 218 3.26 -11.48 -18.90
C ARG A 218 2.45 -12.10 -17.75
N ILE A 219 2.24 -13.40 -17.80
CA ILE A 219 1.64 -14.18 -16.71
C ILE A 219 2.70 -14.95 -15.90
N HIS A 220 3.94 -14.46 -15.86
CA HIS A 220 5.04 -14.97 -15.04
C HIS A 220 5.33 -16.48 -15.17
N ILE A 221 5.08 -17.06 -16.35
CA ILE A 221 5.56 -18.40 -16.70
C ILE A 221 6.97 -18.27 -17.27
N ALA A 222 7.89 -19.10 -16.79
CA ALA A 222 9.27 -19.06 -17.20
C ALA A 222 9.45 -19.43 -18.66
N GLN A 223 10.09 -18.55 -19.42
CA GLN A 223 10.50 -18.83 -20.79
C GLN A 223 11.52 -19.99 -20.85
N THR A 224 12.24 -20.22 -19.76
CA THR A 224 13.18 -21.34 -19.59
C THR A 224 12.51 -22.62 -19.10
N SER A 225 11.18 -22.73 -19.08
CA SER A 225 10.51 -23.96 -18.64
C SER A 225 10.85 -25.14 -19.56
N ARG A 226 11.23 -26.28 -18.99
CA ARG A 226 11.67 -27.47 -19.73
C ARG A 226 10.54 -28.29 -20.33
N SER A 227 10.86 -28.98 -21.42
CA SER A 227 10.04 -30.08 -21.99
C SER A 227 8.60 -29.69 -22.33
N GLY A 228 8.37 -28.45 -22.75
CA GLY A 228 7.04 -27.95 -23.11
C GLY A 228 6.08 -27.74 -21.93
N ARG A 229 6.56 -27.87 -20.69
CA ARG A 229 5.80 -27.63 -19.45
C ARG A 229 5.81 -26.16 -19.07
N TRP A 230 4.87 -25.74 -18.23
CA TRP A 230 4.73 -24.34 -17.82
C TRP A 230 5.01 -24.19 -16.34
N TYR A 231 6.23 -23.78 -16.01
CA TYR A 231 6.64 -23.53 -14.64
C TYR A 231 6.61 -22.04 -14.33
N SER A 232 6.08 -21.67 -13.17
CA SER A 232 6.09 -20.30 -12.68
C SER A 232 7.51 -19.80 -12.37
N TRP A 233 7.76 -18.51 -12.53
CA TRP A 233 8.94 -17.84 -11.97
C TRP A 233 8.98 -17.89 -10.44
N HIS A 234 7.83 -18.06 -9.81
CA HIS A 234 7.70 -18.11 -8.36
C HIS A 234 8.02 -19.52 -7.84
N PRO A 235 8.89 -19.66 -6.82
CA PRO A 235 9.20 -20.96 -6.24
C PRO A 235 8.00 -21.65 -5.56
N TYR A 236 7.98 -22.98 -5.63
CA TYR A 236 6.85 -23.81 -5.20
C TYR A 236 6.72 -23.98 -3.68
N GLY A 237 7.67 -23.51 -2.87
CA GLY A 237 7.73 -23.80 -1.44
C GLY A 237 6.58 -23.21 -0.64
N LEU A 238 5.94 -22.13 -1.11
CA LEU A 238 4.69 -21.64 -0.54
C LEU A 238 3.46 -22.38 -1.11
N GLY A 239 3.46 -22.73 -2.40
CA GLY A 239 2.39 -23.51 -3.04
C GLY A 239 2.18 -24.89 -2.40
N LEU A 240 3.26 -25.55 -1.98
CA LEU A 240 3.22 -26.89 -1.39
C LEU A 240 2.37 -27.00 -0.11
N PRO A 241 2.61 -26.23 0.97
CA PRO A 241 1.75 -26.28 2.14
C PRO A 241 0.33 -25.75 1.88
N LEU A 242 0.14 -24.88 0.89
CA LEU A 242 -1.19 -24.42 0.49
C LEU A 242 -2.01 -25.51 -0.20
N ALA A 243 -1.38 -26.40 -0.96
CA ALA A 243 -2.05 -27.53 -1.59
C ALA A 243 -2.74 -28.42 -0.54
N LEU A 244 -2.11 -28.61 0.63
CA LEU A 244 -2.67 -29.40 1.74
C LEU A 244 -3.95 -28.80 2.33
N ILE A 245 -4.15 -27.49 2.19
CA ILE A 245 -5.33 -26.77 2.69
C ILE A 245 -6.21 -26.25 1.56
N TRP A 246 -5.93 -26.62 0.31
CA TRP A 246 -6.70 -26.21 -0.86
C TRP A 246 -8.21 -26.50 -0.72
N PRO A 247 -8.64 -27.67 -0.21
CA PRO A 247 -10.07 -27.99 -0.04
C PRO A 247 -10.80 -27.08 0.94
N ALA A 248 -10.07 -26.49 1.90
CA ALA A 248 -10.66 -25.60 2.91
C ALA A 248 -10.94 -24.19 2.35
N GLY A 249 -10.63 -23.93 1.07
CA GLY A 249 -10.92 -22.69 0.38
C GLY A 249 -10.29 -21.46 1.02
N LEU A 250 -10.91 -20.31 0.79
CA LEU A 250 -10.46 -19.02 1.33
C LEU A 250 -10.33 -19.01 2.87
N PRO A 251 -11.27 -19.56 3.67
CA PRO A 251 -11.13 -19.60 5.13
C PRO A 251 -9.91 -20.38 5.61
N GLY A 252 -9.64 -21.55 5.02
CA GLY A 252 -8.48 -22.37 5.38
C GLY A 252 -7.17 -21.64 5.08
N ARG A 253 -7.06 -21.04 3.89
CA ARG A 253 -5.90 -20.25 3.49
C ARG A 253 -5.69 -19.01 4.37
N ALA A 254 -6.77 -18.31 4.71
CA ALA A 254 -6.75 -17.17 5.63
C ALA A 254 -6.26 -17.56 7.03
N LEU A 255 -6.76 -18.67 7.57
CA LEU A 255 -6.34 -19.18 8.88
C LEU A 255 -4.87 -19.61 8.88
N PHE A 256 -4.43 -20.29 7.82
CA PHE A 256 -3.05 -20.73 7.65
C PHE A 256 -2.06 -19.55 7.60
N MET A 257 -2.32 -18.56 6.74
CA MET A 257 -1.49 -17.36 6.66
C MET A 257 -1.51 -16.55 7.97
N GLY A 258 -2.69 -16.45 8.62
CA GLY A 258 -2.82 -15.83 9.92
C GLY A 258 -2.01 -16.53 11.02
N LEU A 259 -1.94 -17.87 10.98
CA LEU A 259 -1.12 -18.67 11.88
C LEU A 259 0.38 -18.44 11.63
N ILE A 260 0.83 -18.45 10.37
CA ILE A 260 2.23 -18.15 10.03
C ILE A 260 2.62 -16.75 10.54
N GLY A 261 1.80 -15.74 10.25
CA GLY A 261 2.04 -14.36 10.67
C GLY A 261 2.08 -14.21 12.19
N SER A 262 1.19 -14.90 12.92
CA SER A 262 1.16 -14.84 14.38
C SER A 262 2.34 -15.55 15.03
N LEU A 263 2.77 -16.71 14.51
CA LEU A 263 3.95 -17.42 14.98
C LEU A 263 5.22 -16.59 14.78
N GLY A 264 5.32 -15.86 13.66
CA GLY A 264 6.39 -14.90 13.43
C GLY A 264 6.46 -13.84 14.54
N CYS A 265 5.30 -13.29 14.93
CA CYS A 265 5.20 -12.34 16.06
C CYS A 265 5.59 -12.96 17.40
N VAL A 266 5.21 -14.20 17.67
CA VAL A 266 5.61 -14.89 18.90
C VAL A 266 7.13 -15.08 18.96
N LEU A 267 7.76 -15.43 17.85
CA LEU A 267 9.22 -15.57 17.80
C LEU A 267 9.93 -14.22 17.94
N MET A 268 9.42 -13.14 17.33
CA MET A 268 9.91 -11.77 17.58
C MET A 268 9.91 -11.45 19.08
N PHE A 269 8.75 -11.61 19.73
CA PHE A 269 8.59 -11.34 21.17
C PHE A 269 9.52 -12.20 22.05
N ARG A 270 9.64 -13.49 21.73
CA ARG A 270 10.51 -14.41 22.48
C ARG A 270 11.98 -14.08 22.32
N LEU A 271 12.44 -13.83 21.09
CA LEU A 271 13.83 -13.45 20.82
C LEU A 271 14.20 -12.13 21.48
N SER A 272 13.29 -11.14 21.50
CA SER A 272 13.47 -9.92 22.30
C SER A 272 13.66 -10.21 23.79
N CYS A 273 12.85 -11.08 24.38
CA CYS A 273 13.02 -11.46 25.79
C CYS A 273 14.33 -12.23 26.04
N LEU A 274 14.78 -13.06 25.09
CA LEU A 274 16.06 -13.79 25.18
C LEU A 274 17.28 -12.87 25.04
N ALA A 275 17.11 -11.74 24.35
CA ALA A 275 18.08 -10.66 24.26
C ALA A 275 18.08 -9.74 25.50
N ASP A 276 17.45 -10.14 26.61
CA ASP A 276 17.33 -9.38 27.86
C ASP A 276 16.57 -8.06 27.75
N ALA A 277 15.67 -7.93 26.76
CA ALA A 277 14.72 -6.82 26.73
C ALA A 277 13.58 -7.05 27.73
N GLY A 278 13.06 -5.95 28.32
CA GLY A 278 11.90 -6.02 29.20
C GLY A 278 10.67 -6.58 28.46
N ARG A 279 9.79 -7.31 29.17
CA ARG A 279 8.60 -7.93 28.57
C ARG A 279 7.71 -6.91 27.84
N MET A 280 7.49 -5.75 28.45
CA MET A 280 6.65 -4.71 27.84
C MET A 280 7.33 -4.12 26.60
N ALA A 281 8.63 -3.81 26.67
CA ALA A 281 9.39 -3.32 25.51
C ALA A 281 9.38 -4.33 24.35
N SER A 282 9.53 -5.63 24.66
CA SER A 282 9.42 -6.73 23.69
C SER A 282 8.04 -6.77 23.04
N GLY A 283 6.97 -6.66 23.83
CA GLY A 283 5.60 -6.62 23.33
C GLY A 283 5.33 -5.40 22.45
N VAL A 284 5.78 -4.22 22.88
CA VAL A 284 5.64 -2.95 22.13
C VAL A 284 6.42 -2.97 20.82
N ALA A 285 7.67 -3.45 20.82
CA ALA A 285 8.47 -3.58 19.60
C ALA A 285 7.82 -4.55 18.60
N THR A 286 7.35 -5.69 19.11
CA THR A 286 6.63 -6.69 18.30
C THR A 286 5.33 -6.12 17.74
N ALA A 287 4.53 -5.43 18.57
CA ALA A 287 3.28 -4.81 18.15
C ALA A 287 3.49 -3.74 17.07
N GLY A 288 4.60 -3.00 17.11
CA GLY A 288 4.96 -2.02 16.10
C GLY A 288 5.11 -2.62 14.70
N ILE A 289 5.66 -3.84 14.59
CA ILE A 289 5.68 -4.61 13.33
C ILE A 289 4.35 -5.29 13.07
N ALA A 290 3.83 -6.04 14.05
CA ALA A 290 2.64 -6.88 13.90
C ALA A 290 1.38 -6.10 13.48
N GLY A 291 1.24 -4.86 13.94
CA GLY A 291 0.14 -3.96 13.59
C GLY A 291 0.40 -3.07 12.38
N SER A 292 1.61 -3.08 11.82
CA SER A 292 1.95 -2.26 10.64
C SER A 292 1.18 -2.73 9.40
N VAL A 293 0.94 -1.80 8.46
CA VAL A 293 0.30 -2.13 7.18
C VAL A 293 1.11 -3.14 6.38
N VAL A 294 2.45 -3.10 6.47
CA VAL A 294 3.34 -4.07 5.81
C VAL A 294 3.07 -5.47 6.32
N TRP A 295 3.18 -5.69 7.62
CA TRP A 295 2.98 -7.02 8.19
C TRP A 295 1.54 -7.50 7.98
N LEU A 296 0.56 -6.62 8.18
CA LEU A 296 -0.85 -6.96 8.02
C LEU A 296 -1.15 -7.47 6.61
N VAL A 297 -0.70 -6.77 5.57
CA VAL A 297 -0.94 -7.19 4.18
C VAL A 297 -0.21 -8.51 3.91
N TYR A 298 1.07 -8.63 4.23
CA TYR A 298 1.80 -9.88 3.95
C TYR A 298 1.36 -11.07 4.81
N ALA A 299 0.74 -10.86 5.97
CA ALA A 299 0.18 -11.92 6.81
C ALA A 299 -1.25 -12.32 6.40
N THR A 300 -1.91 -11.52 5.56
CA THR A 300 -3.28 -11.76 5.11
C THR A 300 -3.35 -12.18 3.64
N ARG A 301 -2.24 -12.03 2.91
CA ARG A 301 -2.09 -12.41 1.50
C ARG A 301 -1.14 -13.58 1.37
N ILE A 302 -1.33 -14.36 0.32
CA ILE A 302 -0.48 -15.53 0.04
C ILE A 302 0.78 -15.06 -0.71
N LEU A 303 1.75 -14.61 0.08
CA LEU A 303 3.01 -14.05 -0.39
C LEU A 303 4.16 -14.59 0.46
N PRO A 304 5.38 -14.75 -0.10
CA PRO A 304 6.48 -15.45 0.57
C PRO A 304 7.15 -14.66 1.70
N GLU A 305 6.92 -13.35 1.81
CA GLU A 305 7.62 -12.47 2.74
C GLU A 305 7.41 -12.85 4.22
N VAL A 306 6.17 -13.07 4.65
CA VAL A 306 5.85 -13.44 6.04
C VAL A 306 6.23 -14.91 6.36
N PRO A 307 5.98 -15.89 5.48
CA PRO A 307 6.55 -17.23 5.63
C PRO A 307 8.07 -17.22 5.74
N GLY A 308 8.76 -16.46 4.87
CA GLY A 308 10.20 -16.30 4.93
C GLY A 308 10.67 -15.67 6.24
N ALA A 309 9.97 -14.63 6.71
CA ALA A 309 10.23 -14.01 8.01
C ALA A 309 10.08 -15.00 9.17
N LEU A 310 9.04 -15.84 9.18
CA LEU A 310 8.86 -16.88 10.19
C LEU A 310 10.05 -17.85 10.18
N LEU A 311 10.51 -18.30 9.00
CA LEU A 311 11.65 -19.20 8.89
C LEU A 311 12.96 -18.54 9.34
N VAL A 312 13.18 -17.27 9.01
CA VAL A 312 14.32 -16.49 9.52
C VAL A 312 14.29 -16.42 11.05
N MET A 313 13.15 -16.05 11.64
CA MET A 313 13.01 -15.98 13.10
C MET A 313 13.14 -17.36 13.75
N GLY A 314 12.66 -18.42 13.11
CA GLY A 314 12.81 -19.80 13.55
C GLY A 314 14.28 -20.22 13.59
N LEU A 315 15.06 -19.84 12.58
CA LEU A 315 16.49 -20.12 12.48
C LEU A 315 17.30 -19.36 13.56
N LEU A 316 16.97 -18.10 13.82
CA LEU A 316 17.55 -17.33 14.92
C LEU A 316 17.19 -17.94 16.28
N TRP A 317 15.93 -18.33 16.48
CA TRP A 317 15.48 -18.96 17.72
C TRP A 317 16.12 -20.33 17.94
N ALA A 318 16.35 -21.11 16.88
CA ALA A 318 17.06 -22.37 16.93
C ALA A 318 18.47 -22.21 17.52
N GLY A 319 19.21 -21.17 17.13
CA GLY A 319 20.52 -20.86 17.71
C GLY A 319 20.44 -20.59 19.21
N GLU A 320 19.48 -19.75 19.63
CA GLU A 320 19.33 -19.34 21.03
C GLU A 320 18.91 -20.46 22.00
N ILE A 321 18.18 -21.48 21.52
CA ILE A 321 17.73 -22.59 22.37
C ILE A 321 18.70 -23.78 22.37
N GLN A 322 19.80 -23.71 21.60
CA GLN A 322 20.68 -24.86 21.37
C GLN A 322 21.27 -25.47 22.63
N LYS A 323 21.59 -24.64 23.64
CA LYS A 323 22.09 -25.09 24.94
C LYS A 323 21.08 -25.94 25.72
N THR A 324 19.79 -25.62 25.59
CA THR A 324 18.72 -26.26 26.38
C THR A 324 18.03 -27.40 25.65
N ARG A 325 17.93 -27.31 24.31
CA ARG A 325 17.20 -28.27 23.47
C ARG A 325 17.99 -28.59 22.19
N PRO A 326 19.15 -29.25 22.31
CA PRO A 326 20.12 -29.37 21.22
C PRO A 326 19.59 -30.03 19.95
N TRP A 327 18.88 -31.15 20.07
CA TRP A 327 18.36 -31.87 18.89
C TRP A 327 17.19 -31.15 18.22
N LEU A 328 16.23 -30.66 19.01
CA LEU A 328 15.12 -29.86 18.48
C LEU A 328 15.64 -28.58 17.79
N SER A 329 16.63 -27.94 18.40
CA SER A 329 17.35 -26.79 17.85
C SER A 329 17.96 -27.12 16.47
N MET A 330 18.66 -28.26 16.34
CA MET A 330 19.22 -28.68 15.05
C MET A 330 18.12 -28.95 14.01
N LEU A 331 17.08 -29.71 14.37
CA LEU A 331 15.98 -30.03 13.45
C LEU A 331 15.28 -28.77 12.96
N LEU A 332 15.03 -27.82 13.86
CA LEU A 332 14.45 -26.52 13.50
C LEU A 332 15.37 -25.72 12.58
N ALA A 333 16.67 -25.65 12.89
CA ALA A 333 17.64 -24.94 12.05
C ALA A 333 17.71 -25.54 10.64
N VAL A 334 17.79 -26.87 10.54
CA VAL A 334 17.79 -27.59 9.25
C VAL A 334 16.50 -27.31 8.50
N ALA A 335 15.33 -27.45 9.13
CA ALA A 335 14.05 -27.21 8.48
C ALA A 335 13.92 -25.77 7.97
N CYS A 336 14.25 -24.77 8.81
CA CYS A 336 14.18 -23.37 8.42
C CYS A 336 15.16 -23.03 7.28
N ALA A 337 16.42 -23.48 7.38
CA ALA A 337 17.42 -23.24 6.35
C ALA A 337 17.09 -23.95 5.02
N ALA A 338 16.55 -25.17 5.08
CA ALA A 338 16.15 -25.94 3.91
C ALA A 338 14.93 -25.35 3.19
N LEU A 339 13.97 -24.81 3.93
CA LEU A 339 12.70 -24.29 3.37
C LEU A 339 12.80 -22.84 2.84
N LEU A 340 13.77 -22.05 3.29
CA LEU A 340 13.93 -20.66 2.85
C LEU A 340 14.09 -20.53 1.31
N PRO A 341 15.00 -21.26 0.63
CA PRO A 341 15.16 -21.15 -0.83
C PRO A 341 13.92 -21.61 -1.63
N PRO A 342 13.25 -22.74 -1.30
CA PRO A 342 11.99 -23.11 -1.93
C PRO A 342 10.85 -22.11 -1.73
N VAL A 343 10.79 -21.39 -0.60
CA VAL A 343 9.77 -20.34 -0.39
C VAL A 343 10.01 -19.16 -1.32
N GLN A 344 11.28 -18.73 -1.44
CA GLN A 344 11.69 -17.74 -2.44
C GLN A 344 13.20 -17.83 -2.63
N THR A 345 13.71 -17.96 -3.86
CA THR A 345 15.15 -18.23 -4.09
C THR A 345 16.04 -17.11 -3.58
N ARG A 346 15.51 -15.87 -3.57
CA ARG A 346 16.21 -14.69 -3.03
C ARG A 346 16.46 -14.78 -1.51
N PHE A 347 15.86 -15.75 -0.83
CA PHE A 347 16.11 -16.04 0.59
C PHE A 347 17.26 -17.02 0.81
N LEU A 348 17.94 -17.51 -0.25
CA LEU A 348 19.14 -18.33 -0.12
C LEU A 348 20.26 -17.64 0.72
N PRO A 349 20.58 -16.35 0.54
CA PRO A 349 21.54 -15.66 1.41
C PRO A 349 21.10 -15.63 2.88
N LEU A 350 19.80 -15.47 3.14
CA LEU A 350 19.25 -15.47 4.50
C LEU A 350 19.40 -16.84 5.16
N SER A 351 19.16 -17.91 4.40
CA SER A 351 19.38 -19.29 4.82
C SER A 351 20.84 -19.52 5.23
N ALA A 352 21.78 -19.10 4.39
CA ALA A 352 23.21 -19.23 4.66
C ALA A 352 23.65 -18.46 5.90
N ILE A 353 23.28 -17.17 6.01
CA ILE A 353 23.63 -16.33 7.15
C ILE A 353 23.04 -16.90 8.45
N GLY A 354 21.79 -17.37 8.43
CA GLY A 354 21.17 -17.95 9.60
C GLY A 354 21.77 -19.32 9.99
N ALA A 355 22.17 -20.15 9.03
CA ALA A 355 22.88 -21.40 9.31
C ALA A 355 24.27 -21.15 9.91
N LEU A 356 24.98 -20.11 9.43
CA LEU A 356 26.23 -19.66 10.03
C LEU A 356 26.03 -19.12 11.45
N TYR A 357 24.97 -18.35 11.68
CA TYR A 357 24.62 -17.91 13.04
C TYR A 357 24.32 -19.08 13.98
N TYR A 358 23.61 -20.10 13.50
CA TYR A 358 23.38 -21.32 14.27
C TYR A 358 24.69 -21.98 14.69
N GLY A 359 25.66 -22.10 13.76
CA GLY A 359 27.01 -22.59 14.06
C GLY A 359 27.79 -21.68 15.02
N TRP A 360 27.63 -20.36 14.90
CA TRP A 360 28.25 -19.37 15.80
C TRP A 360 27.76 -19.52 17.24
N CYS A 361 26.45 -19.60 17.47
CA CYS A 361 25.87 -19.84 18.79
C CYS A 361 26.41 -21.13 19.41
N ALA A 362 26.59 -22.16 18.58
CA ALA A 362 27.11 -23.45 18.97
C ALA A 362 28.53 -23.38 19.50
N TRP A 363 29.40 -22.67 18.77
CA TRP A 363 30.79 -22.45 19.13
C TRP A 363 30.94 -21.64 20.42
N ARG A 364 30.10 -20.61 20.63
CA ARG A 364 30.19 -19.71 21.78
C ARG A 364 29.59 -20.30 23.07
N ASP A 365 28.39 -20.88 22.99
CA ASP A 365 27.54 -21.10 24.17
C ASP A 365 27.51 -22.55 24.67
N VAL A 366 28.03 -23.50 23.88
CA VAL A 366 27.97 -24.93 24.18
C VAL A 366 29.38 -25.48 24.42
N PRO A 367 29.62 -26.23 25.51
CA PRO A 367 30.92 -26.86 25.74
C PRO A 367 31.32 -27.76 24.57
N HIS A 368 32.59 -27.67 24.17
CA HIS A 368 33.18 -28.42 23.06
C HIS A 368 33.27 -29.91 23.41
N ASN A 369 32.18 -30.64 23.18
CA ASN A 369 32.13 -32.09 23.34
C ASN A 369 31.91 -32.78 21.98
N ARG A 370 32.33 -34.05 21.88
CA ARG A 370 32.22 -34.83 20.63
C ARG A 370 30.78 -34.89 20.09
N ARG A 371 29.79 -35.00 20.97
CA ARG A 371 28.35 -35.04 20.59
C ARG A 371 27.88 -33.74 19.94
N HIS A 372 28.41 -32.61 20.40
CA HIS A 372 28.14 -31.29 19.85
C HIS A 372 28.70 -31.16 18.42
N GLY A 373 29.95 -31.56 18.22
CA GLY A 373 30.59 -31.59 16.90
C GLY A 373 29.82 -32.47 15.91
N ILE A 374 29.44 -33.68 16.31
CA ILE A 374 28.63 -34.58 15.48
C ILE A 374 27.31 -33.91 15.07
N ARG A 375 26.59 -33.29 16.00
CA ARG A 375 25.32 -32.62 15.72
C ARG A 375 25.48 -31.48 14.71
N LEU A 376 26.53 -30.66 14.86
CA LEU A 376 26.82 -29.57 13.92
C LEU A 376 27.13 -30.09 12.53
N VAL A 377 27.95 -31.15 12.42
CA VAL A 377 28.26 -31.79 11.15
C VAL A 377 27.00 -32.36 10.50
N LEU A 378 26.16 -33.09 11.26
CA LEU A 378 24.91 -33.62 10.75
C LEU A 378 23.96 -32.51 10.27
N GLY A 379 23.82 -31.44 11.03
CA GLY A 379 23.01 -30.28 10.65
C GLY A 379 23.53 -29.61 9.38
N ALA A 380 24.85 -29.38 9.29
CA ALA A 380 25.48 -28.80 8.11
C ALA A 380 25.29 -29.68 6.87
N VAL A 381 25.55 -30.98 6.97
CA VAL A 381 25.33 -31.96 5.90
C VAL A 381 23.86 -31.94 5.45
N ALA A 382 22.91 -31.94 6.38
CA ALA A 382 21.48 -31.93 6.04
C ALA A 382 21.07 -30.64 5.31
N VAL A 383 21.57 -29.47 5.72
CA VAL A 383 21.32 -28.19 5.02
C VAL A 383 21.96 -28.19 3.63
N THR A 384 23.21 -28.66 3.51
CA THR A 384 23.88 -28.76 2.21
C THR A 384 23.14 -29.68 1.26
N VAL A 385 22.72 -30.87 1.72
CA VAL A 385 21.91 -31.80 0.93
C VAL A 385 20.60 -31.14 0.49
N ALA A 386 19.90 -30.45 1.39
CA ALA A 386 18.67 -29.74 1.04
C ALA A 386 18.88 -28.67 -0.05
N TRP A 387 19.97 -27.90 0.01
CA TRP A 387 20.30 -26.92 -1.02
C TRP A 387 20.67 -27.59 -2.35
N ILE A 388 21.43 -28.69 -2.32
CA ILE A 388 21.74 -29.48 -3.53
C ILE A 388 20.44 -29.99 -4.16
N LEU A 389 19.52 -30.54 -3.37
CA LEU A 389 18.22 -31.01 -3.86
C LEU A 389 17.38 -29.87 -4.45
N TYR A 390 17.37 -28.70 -3.81
CA TYR A 390 16.71 -27.51 -4.35
C TYR A 390 17.29 -27.09 -5.70
N VAL A 391 18.63 -26.96 -5.81
CA VAL A 391 19.31 -26.60 -7.07
C VAL A 391 19.08 -27.67 -8.13
N TRP A 392 19.18 -28.95 -7.77
CA TRP A 392 18.88 -30.06 -8.67
C TRP A 392 17.45 -29.97 -9.21
N ASN A 393 16.46 -29.68 -8.35
CA ASN A 393 15.10 -29.48 -8.79
C ASN A 393 14.96 -28.29 -9.75
N GLN A 394 15.65 -27.16 -9.49
CA GLN A 394 15.69 -26.04 -10.43
C GLN A 394 16.23 -26.45 -11.81
N TYR A 395 17.26 -27.31 -11.88
CA TYR A 395 17.74 -27.88 -13.15
C TYR A 395 16.75 -28.85 -13.80
N ARG A 396 15.87 -29.50 -13.04
CA ARG A 396 14.81 -30.34 -13.63
C ARG A 396 13.68 -29.49 -14.22
N LEU A 397 13.35 -28.37 -13.58
CA LEU A 397 12.27 -27.49 -14.01
C LEU A 397 12.68 -26.54 -15.14
N PHE A 398 13.90 -26.00 -15.10
CA PHE A 398 14.31 -24.90 -15.98
C PHE A 398 15.59 -25.19 -16.77
N ASP A 399 15.62 -24.72 -18.03
CA ASP A 399 16.81 -24.66 -18.85
C ASP A 399 17.82 -23.67 -18.24
N GLY A 400 19.05 -24.12 -18.08
CA GLY A 400 20.08 -23.37 -17.36
C GLY A 400 19.91 -23.34 -15.83
N GLY A 401 18.94 -24.07 -15.27
CA GLY A 401 18.77 -24.25 -13.83
C GLY A 401 18.25 -23.03 -13.08
N THR A 402 17.57 -22.10 -13.76
CA THR A 402 16.95 -20.94 -13.14
C THR A 402 15.71 -20.47 -13.90
N GLY A 403 14.65 -20.08 -13.17
CA GLY A 403 13.45 -19.49 -13.75
C GLY A 403 13.66 -18.04 -14.24
N TYR A 404 14.69 -17.35 -13.76
CA TYR A 404 14.97 -15.95 -14.10
C TYR A 404 16.49 -15.68 -14.24
N PRO A 405 16.90 -14.64 -14.97
CA PRO A 405 18.31 -14.38 -15.27
C PRO A 405 19.06 -13.77 -14.07
N ILE A 406 19.34 -14.57 -13.04
CA ILE A 406 19.98 -14.12 -11.78
C ILE A 406 21.27 -13.34 -12.03
N ARG A 407 22.10 -13.79 -12.99
CA ARG A 407 23.39 -13.16 -13.31
C ARG A 407 23.27 -11.72 -13.78
N SER A 408 22.20 -11.36 -14.50
CA SER A 408 22.00 -9.99 -14.97
C SER A 408 21.36 -9.09 -13.92
N LEU A 409 20.96 -9.63 -12.76
CA LEU A 409 20.25 -8.88 -11.73
C LEU A 409 21.13 -8.45 -10.57
N PHE A 410 22.06 -9.30 -10.15
CA PHE A 410 22.93 -8.99 -9.03
C PHE A 410 23.76 -7.73 -9.31
N MET A 411 23.61 -6.70 -8.47
CA MET A 411 24.35 -5.43 -8.55
C MET A 411 24.17 -4.63 -9.85
N SER A 412 23.17 -4.94 -10.66
CA SER A 412 22.89 -4.25 -11.92
C SER A 412 22.41 -2.79 -11.74
N TYR A 413 21.88 -2.46 -10.56
CA TYR A 413 21.39 -1.12 -10.22
C TYR A 413 21.55 -0.79 -8.72
N PRO A 414 22.76 -0.42 -8.24
CA PRO A 414 23.04 -0.19 -6.82
C PRO A 414 22.14 0.86 -6.15
N ALA A 415 21.70 1.88 -6.90
CA ALA A 415 20.79 2.91 -6.39
C ALA A 415 19.44 2.35 -5.93
N GLY A 416 19.01 1.19 -6.47
CA GLY A 416 17.80 0.50 -6.03
C GLY A 416 17.84 0.08 -4.56
N ALA A 417 19.03 -0.21 -4.00
CA ALA A 417 19.18 -0.53 -2.59
C ALA A 417 18.84 0.66 -1.69
N TRP A 418 19.19 1.88 -2.10
CA TRP A 418 18.79 3.09 -1.37
C TRP A 418 17.32 3.43 -1.60
N ALA A 419 16.86 3.30 -2.84
CA ALA A 419 15.47 3.57 -3.18
C ALA A 419 14.49 2.65 -2.43
N VAL A 420 14.84 1.38 -2.17
CA VAL A 420 14.01 0.50 -1.35
C VAL A 420 13.81 1.01 0.09
N TRP A 421 14.63 1.94 0.58
CA TRP A 421 14.45 2.63 1.85
C TRP A 421 13.58 3.87 1.74
N VAL A 422 13.97 4.82 0.88
CA VAL A 422 13.49 6.21 0.93
C VAL A 422 12.65 6.65 -0.27
N ASP A 423 12.40 5.78 -1.25
CA ASP A 423 11.58 6.10 -2.43
C ASP A 423 10.08 6.15 -2.07
N ARG A 424 9.23 6.62 -2.98
CA ARG A 424 7.77 6.50 -2.88
C ARG A 424 7.27 5.06 -2.74
N ARG A 425 8.11 4.09 -3.11
CA ARG A 425 7.90 2.64 -2.92
C ARG A 425 8.91 2.04 -1.93
N GLY A 426 9.57 2.88 -1.13
CA GLY A 426 10.51 2.47 -0.10
C GLY A 426 9.84 2.08 1.22
N VAL A 427 10.54 1.30 2.05
CA VAL A 427 10.01 0.80 3.32
C VAL A 427 9.69 1.92 4.30
N LEU A 428 10.38 3.06 4.28
CA LEU A 428 10.12 4.16 5.22
C LEU A 428 8.79 4.90 4.93
N MET A 429 8.20 4.69 3.76
CA MET A 429 6.88 5.22 3.42
C MET A 429 5.75 4.50 4.19
N VAL A 430 5.86 3.19 4.34
CA VAL A 430 4.83 2.30 4.91
C VAL A 430 5.19 1.73 6.28
N LEU A 431 6.48 1.77 6.61
CA LEU A 431 7.05 1.30 7.87
C LEU A 431 8.18 2.25 8.32
N PRO A 432 7.90 3.53 8.58
CA PRO A 432 8.90 4.51 9.01
C PRO A 432 9.65 4.11 10.29
N VAL A 433 9.07 3.25 11.14
CA VAL A 433 9.75 2.68 12.32
C VAL A 433 11.00 1.87 11.95
N ALA A 434 11.12 1.39 10.71
CA ALA A 434 12.32 0.70 10.23
C ALA A 434 13.58 1.57 10.33
N ALA A 435 13.48 2.90 10.20
CA ALA A 435 14.60 3.81 10.44
C ALA A 435 15.11 3.72 11.88
N TRP A 436 14.19 3.69 12.86
CA TRP A 436 14.53 3.54 14.27
C TRP A 436 15.13 2.16 14.55
N MET A 437 14.54 1.11 13.98
CA MET A 437 15.00 -0.27 14.13
C MET A 437 16.42 -0.47 13.59
N LEU A 438 16.72 0.08 12.40
CA LEU A 438 18.05 0.02 11.81
C LEU A 438 19.08 0.66 12.75
N VAL A 439 18.80 1.88 13.23
CA VAL A 439 19.66 2.59 14.18
C VAL A 439 19.85 1.82 15.48
N ALA A 440 18.78 1.21 16.01
CA ALA A 440 18.83 0.40 17.21
C ALA A 440 19.75 -0.81 17.03
N ASN A 441 19.74 -1.45 15.86
CA ASN A 441 20.64 -2.57 15.54
C ASN A 441 22.10 -2.11 15.41
N VAL A 442 22.36 -1.04 14.66
CA VAL A 442 23.72 -0.48 14.51
C VAL A 442 24.31 -0.09 15.87
N ARG A 443 23.52 0.55 16.72
CA ARG A 443 23.97 0.89 18.08
C ARG A 443 24.24 -0.35 18.93
N SER A 444 23.39 -1.37 18.81
CA SER A 444 23.53 -2.61 19.57
C SER A 444 24.78 -3.42 19.21
N LEU A 445 25.47 -3.08 18.11
CA LEU A 445 26.80 -3.62 17.81
C LEU A 445 27.86 -3.26 18.85
N ARG A 446 27.67 -2.14 19.57
CA ARG A 446 28.58 -1.69 20.64
C ARG A 446 28.33 -2.39 21.98
N GLU A 447 27.26 -3.16 22.06
CA GLU A 447 26.84 -3.84 23.28
C GLU A 447 27.51 -5.22 23.37
N GLY A 448 27.47 -5.84 24.54
CA GLY A 448 27.97 -7.21 24.73
C GLY A 448 26.88 -8.27 24.57
N GLY A 449 27.30 -9.54 24.44
CA GLY A 449 26.41 -10.69 24.59
C GLY A 449 25.43 -10.90 23.43
N ARG A 450 24.24 -11.44 23.75
CA ARG A 450 23.26 -11.91 22.77
C ARG A 450 22.70 -10.81 21.87
N VAL A 451 22.47 -9.62 22.42
CA VAL A 451 21.88 -8.51 21.64
C VAL A 451 22.81 -8.08 20.50
N ARG A 452 24.13 -8.08 20.72
CA ARG A 452 25.12 -7.76 19.69
C ARG A 452 25.09 -8.76 18.56
N ASP A 453 25.04 -10.05 18.90
CA ASP A 453 25.08 -11.12 17.90
C ASP A 453 23.80 -11.10 17.05
N LEU A 454 22.63 -10.98 17.68
CA LEU A 454 21.35 -10.83 16.98
C LEU A 454 21.33 -9.59 16.08
N ALA A 455 21.84 -8.45 16.57
CA ALA A 455 21.93 -7.22 15.77
C ALA A 455 22.89 -7.39 14.58
N THR A 456 24.03 -8.05 14.78
CA THR A 456 25.01 -8.32 13.72
C THR A 456 24.37 -9.16 12.62
N VAL A 457 23.69 -10.24 12.98
CA VAL A 457 23.04 -11.13 12.02
C VAL A 457 21.88 -10.43 11.30
N ALA A 458 21.06 -9.65 12.01
CA ALA A 458 19.99 -8.87 11.40
C ALA A 458 20.53 -7.86 10.37
N LEU A 459 21.65 -7.20 10.66
CA LEU A 459 22.30 -6.27 9.73
C LEU A 459 22.92 -6.99 8.53
N LEU A 460 23.57 -8.15 8.73
CA LEU A 460 24.10 -8.98 7.65
C LEU A 460 22.98 -9.48 6.72
N MET A 461 21.88 -9.98 7.30
CA MET A 461 20.70 -10.40 6.54
C MET A 461 20.11 -9.24 5.74
N THR A 462 19.96 -8.07 6.36
CA THR A 462 19.47 -6.86 5.69
C THR A 462 20.38 -6.44 4.55
N GLY A 463 21.70 -6.38 4.79
CA GLY A 463 22.69 -6.12 3.76
C GLY A 463 22.59 -7.12 2.62
N SER A 464 22.46 -8.41 2.91
CA SER A 464 22.33 -9.45 1.87
C SER A 464 21.08 -9.29 1.01
N VAL A 465 19.94 -8.88 1.58
CA VAL A 465 18.72 -8.61 0.80
C VAL A 465 18.91 -7.37 -0.07
N LEU A 466 19.49 -6.31 0.48
CA LEU A 466 19.78 -5.09 -0.29
C LEU A 466 20.65 -5.42 -1.50
N LEU A 467 21.73 -6.17 -1.27
CA LEU A 467 22.70 -6.55 -2.30
C LEU A 467 22.13 -7.54 -3.32
N SER A 468 21.31 -8.51 -2.91
CA SER A 468 20.84 -9.58 -3.81
C SER A 468 19.54 -9.24 -4.54
N THR A 469 18.65 -8.47 -3.90
CA THR A 469 17.26 -8.29 -4.34
C THR A 469 16.94 -6.84 -4.70
N CYS A 470 17.63 -5.87 -4.11
CA CYS A 470 17.31 -4.46 -4.29
C CYS A 470 18.26 -3.74 -5.26
N THR A 471 19.36 -4.37 -5.68
CA THR A 471 20.30 -3.80 -6.65
C THR A 471 19.97 -4.19 -8.10
N ASN A 472 18.70 -4.25 -8.46
CA ASN A 472 18.27 -4.52 -9.85
C ASN A 472 17.21 -3.51 -10.32
N PRO A 473 17.02 -3.30 -11.64
CA PRO A 473 16.03 -2.38 -12.18
C PRO A 473 14.59 -2.67 -11.75
N TRP A 474 14.29 -3.91 -11.36
CA TRP A 474 12.97 -4.35 -10.90
C TRP A 474 12.81 -4.28 -9.38
N TYR A 475 13.63 -3.49 -8.67
CA TYR A 475 13.49 -3.31 -7.23
C TYR A 475 12.14 -2.67 -6.81
N GLN A 476 11.43 -2.03 -7.74
CA GLN A 476 10.04 -1.58 -7.57
C GLN A 476 9.01 -2.46 -8.30
N GLY A 477 9.48 -3.45 -9.06
CA GLY A 477 8.65 -4.25 -9.95
C GLY A 477 7.62 -5.07 -9.18
N GLY A 478 6.55 -5.44 -9.87
CA GLY A 478 5.45 -6.21 -9.32
C GLY A 478 4.38 -5.35 -8.64
N THR A 479 3.17 -5.88 -8.63
CA THR A 479 2.05 -5.30 -7.90
C THR A 479 2.16 -5.68 -6.42
N THR A 480 3.10 -5.08 -5.70
CA THR A 480 3.28 -5.28 -4.24
C THR A 480 3.48 -4.00 -3.43
N LEU A 481 3.35 -4.10 -2.11
CA LEU A 481 3.63 -3.00 -1.18
C LEU A 481 5.06 -2.47 -1.28
N ALA A 482 5.20 -1.19 -0.97
CA ALA A 482 6.47 -0.52 -0.80
C ALA A 482 7.41 -1.26 0.19
N GLY A 483 8.70 -1.34 -0.14
CA GLY A 483 9.71 -1.95 0.71
C GLY A 483 9.60 -3.47 0.87
N ARG A 484 8.82 -4.17 0.02
CA ARG A 484 8.48 -5.60 0.18
C ARG A 484 9.66 -6.51 0.46
N PHE A 485 10.79 -6.30 -0.21
CA PHE A 485 11.94 -7.17 -0.11
C PHE A 485 12.53 -7.17 1.30
N LEU A 486 12.41 -6.05 2.02
CA LEU A 486 12.88 -5.93 3.39
C LEU A 486 11.90 -6.54 4.40
N ALA A 487 10.64 -6.81 4.05
CA ALA A 487 9.64 -7.35 4.97
C ALA A 487 10.07 -8.70 5.61
N VAL A 488 10.87 -9.50 4.89
CA VAL A 488 11.40 -10.78 5.36
C VAL A 488 12.45 -10.62 6.48
N VAL A 489 13.21 -9.52 6.50
CA VAL A 489 14.33 -9.29 7.46
C VAL A 489 13.98 -8.31 8.58
N MET A 490 12.95 -7.46 8.42
CA MET A 490 12.54 -6.52 9.46
C MET A 490 12.27 -7.18 10.83
N PRO A 491 11.64 -8.37 10.91
CA PRO A 491 11.48 -9.09 12.18
C PRO A 491 12.78 -9.39 12.92
N ALA A 492 13.87 -9.68 12.19
CA ALA A 492 15.17 -9.97 12.80
C ALA A 492 15.77 -8.76 13.53
N MET A 493 15.33 -7.54 13.19
CA MET A 493 15.76 -6.30 13.86
C MET A 493 15.02 -6.04 15.19
N VAL A 494 13.91 -6.74 15.47
CA VAL A 494 13.05 -6.49 16.64
C VAL A 494 13.74 -6.78 18.00
N PRO A 495 14.59 -7.80 18.16
CA PRO A 495 15.29 -8.06 19.43
C PRO A 495 16.14 -6.88 19.91
N ALA A 496 17.04 -6.37 19.06
CA ALA A 496 17.85 -5.19 19.37
C ALA A 496 16.99 -3.93 19.57
N THR A 497 15.91 -3.80 18.80
CA THR A 497 14.95 -2.71 18.96
C THR A 497 14.31 -2.71 20.35
N ALA A 498 13.79 -3.86 20.79
CA ALA A 498 13.20 -4.02 22.11
C ALA A 498 14.20 -3.75 23.23
N TRP A 499 15.45 -4.21 23.06
CA TRP A 499 16.53 -3.98 24.03
C TRP A 499 16.85 -2.49 24.19
N GLN A 500 16.91 -1.75 23.09
CA GLN A 500 17.13 -0.29 23.11
C GLN A 500 15.93 0.45 23.69
N LEU A 501 14.68 0.00 23.45
CA LEU A 501 13.49 0.60 24.06
C LEU A 501 13.49 0.53 25.58
N THR A 502 14.05 -0.54 26.14
CA THR A 502 14.21 -0.67 27.61
C THR A 502 15.17 0.38 28.17
N ARG A 503 16.17 0.82 27.38
CA ARG A 503 17.27 1.68 27.84
C ARG A 503 17.15 3.15 27.45
N CYS A 504 16.45 3.45 26.36
CA CYS A 504 16.26 4.83 25.96
C CYS A 504 15.25 5.54 26.88
N ASP A 505 15.35 6.86 26.91
CA ASP A 505 14.47 7.69 27.71
C ASP A 505 13.07 7.84 27.06
N GLY A 506 12.20 8.63 27.69
CA GLY A 506 10.86 8.88 27.17
C GLY A 506 10.84 9.47 25.75
N ARG A 507 11.88 10.20 25.31
CA ARG A 507 11.93 10.82 23.98
C ARG A 507 12.21 9.76 22.92
N GLY A 508 13.22 8.91 23.14
CA GLY A 508 13.52 7.79 22.26
C GLY A 508 12.33 6.84 22.11
N ARG A 509 11.66 6.53 23.24
CA ARG A 509 10.43 5.72 23.29
C ARG A 509 9.26 6.38 22.53
N ALA A 510 9.06 7.69 22.71
CA ALA A 510 8.00 8.44 22.03
C ALA A 510 8.22 8.48 20.51
N TRP A 511 9.47 8.69 20.08
CA TRP A 511 9.82 8.66 18.65
C TRP A 511 9.57 7.28 18.03
N PHE A 512 9.96 6.19 18.70
CA PHE A 512 9.63 4.84 18.25
C PHE A 512 8.11 4.63 18.11
N LEU A 513 7.35 4.94 19.15
CA LEU A 513 5.89 4.75 19.18
C LEU A 513 5.18 5.62 18.15
N PHE A 514 5.68 6.83 17.90
CA PHE A 514 5.18 7.69 16.83
C PHE A 514 5.39 7.05 15.47
N LEU A 515 6.61 6.61 15.14
CA LEU A 515 6.91 5.99 13.85
C LEU A 515 6.16 4.65 13.65
N ALA A 516 6.05 3.84 14.71
CA ALA A 516 5.24 2.62 14.67
C ALA A 516 3.75 2.95 14.47
N GLY A 517 3.26 3.95 15.20
CA GLY A 517 1.89 4.44 15.14
C GLY A 517 1.47 4.93 13.76
N ILE A 518 2.39 5.52 12.97
CA ILE A 518 2.11 5.89 11.57
C ILE A 518 1.70 4.65 10.77
N SER A 519 2.49 3.58 10.84
CA SER A 519 2.26 2.35 10.08
C SER A 519 0.98 1.62 10.52
N ILE A 520 0.68 1.66 11.82
CA ILE A 520 -0.55 1.10 12.39
C ILE A 520 -1.77 1.92 11.97
N ALA A 521 -1.69 3.25 12.04
CA ALA A 521 -2.77 4.13 11.60
C ALA A 521 -3.03 3.99 10.09
N GLN A 522 -2.00 3.80 9.27
CA GLN A 522 -2.15 3.45 7.86
C GLN A 522 -2.87 2.10 7.68
N ALA A 523 -2.56 1.09 8.49
CA ALA A 523 -3.23 -0.21 8.44
C ALA A 523 -4.72 -0.10 8.79
N VAL A 524 -5.04 0.60 9.88
CA VAL A 524 -6.43 0.85 10.30
C VAL A 524 -7.18 1.65 9.25
N GLY A 525 -6.56 2.71 8.70
CA GLY A 525 -7.12 3.49 7.61
C GLY A 525 -7.40 2.63 6.37
N PHE A 526 -6.42 1.83 5.95
CA PHE A 526 -6.58 0.92 4.82
C PHE A 526 -7.78 -0.02 5.00
N LEU A 527 -7.94 -0.63 6.18
CA LEU A 527 -9.08 -1.52 6.46
C LEU A 527 -10.42 -0.80 6.49
N ALA A 528 -10.48 0.37 7.14
CA ALA A 528 -11.70 1.17 7.27
C ALA A 528 -12.20 1.67 5.91
N TRP A 529 -11.28 2.04 5.02
CA TRP A 529 -11.58 2.63 3.72
C TRP A 529 -11.47 1.63 2.57
N LEU A 530 -11.18 0.36 2.88
CA LEU A 530 -11.07 -0.72 1.89
C LEU A 530 -12.26 -0.76 0.91
N PRO A 531 -13.55 -0.61 1.32
CA PRO A 531 -14.70 -0.63 0.42
C PRO A 531 -14.67 0.44 -0.68
N LEU A 532 -13.94 1.53 -0.45
CA LEU A 532 -13.81 2.66 -1.36
C LEU A 532 -12.52 2.60 -2.20
N ILE A 533 -11.45 2.04 -1.62
CA ILE A 533 -10.15 1.84 -2.30
C ILE A 533 -10.27 0.84 -3.47
N GLY A 534 -11.06 -0.22 -3.30
CA GLY A 534 -11.27 -1.23 -4.35
C GLY A 534 -10.23 -2.35 -4.37
N ARG A 535 -10.04 -2.98 -5.55
CA ARG A 535 -9.26 -4.22 -5.75
C ARG A 535 -7.73 -4.07 -5.69
N ASN A 536 -7.20 -2.88 -5.45
CA ASN A 536 -5.77 -2.58 -5.60
C ASN A 536 -5.09 -2.26 -4.25
N PRO A 537 -4.99 -3.20 -3.29
CA PRO A 537 -4.34 -2.93 -2.01
C PRO A 537 -2.81 -2.86 -2.11
N VAL A 538 -2.29 -2.97 -3.33
CA VAL A 538 -0.88 -3.05 -3.67
C VAL A 538 -0.17 -1.73 -3.40
N VAL A 539 -0.87 -0.63 -3.65
CA VAL A 539 -0.40 0.71 -3.34
C VAL A 539 -1.47 1.39 -2.49
N PRO A 540 -1.76 0.86 -1.29
CA PRO A 540 -2.88 1.32 -0.51
C PRO A 540 -2.68 2.78 -0.16
N THR A 541 -1.44 3.23 -0.04
CA THR A 541 -1.05 4.62 0.14
C THR A 541 -1.54 5.54 -0.98
N VAL A 542 -1.46 5.11 -2.24
CA VAL A 542 -1.88 5.91 -3.39
C VAL A 542 -3.40 5.94 -3.49
N ASP A 543 -4.07 4.79 -3.49
CA ASP A 543 -5.54 4.76 -3.59
C ASP A 543 -6.21 5.35 -2.33
N PHE A 544 -5.62 5.17 -1.16
CA PHE A 544 -6.11 5.79 0.08
C PHE A 544 -5.96 7.31 0.04
N SER A 545 -4.88 7.83 -0.55
CA SER A 545 -4.72 9.28 -0.73
C SER A 545 -5.81 9.88 -1.62
N CYS A 546 -6.36 9.09 -2.53
CA CYS A 546 -7.48 9.49 -3.37
C CYS A 546 -8.82 9.50 -2.61
N VAL A 547 -9.04 8.50 -1.75
CA VAL A 547 -10.28 8.36 -0.98
C VAL A 547 -10.32 9.34 0.20
N VAL A 548 -9.17 9.62 0.80
CA VAL A 548 -9.02 10.46 1.99
C VAL A 548 -8.00 11.56 1.69
N SER A 549 -8.37 12.53 0.84
CA SER A 549 -7.43 13.56 0.36
C SER A 549 -6.79 14.41 1.46
N CYS A 550 -7.44 14.58 2.61
CA CYS A 550 -6.81 15.26 3.75
C CYS A 550 -5.58 14.53 4.29
N LEU A 551 -5.44 13.23 3.99
CA LEU A 551 -4.30 12.39 4.34
C LEU A 551 -3.35 12.18 3.15
N HIS A 552 -3.59 12.85 2.02
CA HIS A 552 -2.76 12.71 0.83
C HIS A 552 -1.29 13.03 1.10
N GLY A 553 -1.02 14.09 1.87
CA GLY A 553 0.33 14.43 2.32
C GLY A 553 0.96 13.41 3.26
N LEU A 554 0.34 12.31 3.64
CA LEU A 554 1.06 11.24 4.35
C LEU A 554 1.96 10.40 3.47
N PHE A 555 1.63 10.35 2.19
CA PHE A 555 2.18 9.35 1.27
C PHE A 555 3.21 9.96 0.32
N HIS A 556 3.33 11.29 0.29
CA HIS A 556 4.14 12.03 -0.68
C HIS A 556 5.31 12.89 -0.13
N PRO A 557 5.97 12.59 1.02
CA PRO A 557 7.25 13.27 1.31
C PRO A 557 8.39 12.63 0.50
N TYR A 558 8.21 11.40 0.02
CA TYR A 558 9.24 10.66 -0.69
C TYR A 558 9.09 10.87 -2.20
N ALA A 559 10.17 11.31 -2.85
CA ALA A 559 10.21 11.50 -4.29
C ALA A 559 10.30 10.18 -5.03
N ARG A 560 9.90 10.17 -6.32
CA ARG A 560 10.18 9.06 -7.23
C ARG A 560 11.67 9.04 -7.51
N PHE A 561 12.38 8.06 -6.98
CA PHE A 561 13.84 7.99 -7.13
C PHE A 561 14.28 7.65 -8.57
N VAL A 562 13.43 6.93 -9.32
CA VAL A 562 13.77 6.28 -10.59
C VAL A 562 12.97 6.72 -11.81
N ASP A 563 11.85 7.43 -11.64
CA ASP A 563 11.18 7.99 -12.81
C ASP A 563 11.99 9.20 -13.33
N ALA A 564 12.28 9.22 -14.63
CA ALA A 564 13.00 10.31 -15.31
C ALA A 564 12.36 11.70 -15.13
N GLY A 565 11.10 11.77 -14.64
CA GLY A 565 10.39 13.00 -14.31
C GLY A 565 10.55 13.49 -12.86
N GLY A 566 11.26 12.77 -11.98
CA GLY A 566 11.54 13.24 -10.62
C GLY A 566 12.63 14.31 -10.61
N SER A 567 12.37 15.46 -9.98
CA SER A 567 13.41 16.49 -9.81
C SER A 567 14.54 15.99 -8.90
N ASP A 568 15.77 16.37 -9.19
CA ASP A 568 16.93 16.07 -8.34
C ASP A 568 16.71 16.53 -6.89
N ALA A 569 16.09 17.70 -6.73
CA ALA A 569 15.68 18.24 -5.44
C ALA A 569 14.78 17.25 -4.68
N GLY A 570 13.78 16.65 -5.33
CA GLY A 570 12.93 15.65 -4.69
C GLY A 570 13.73 14.46 -4.16
N ARG A 571 14.67 13.93 -4.94
CA ARG A 571 15.51 12.78 -4.56
C ARG A 571 16.40 13.08 -3.35
N TRP A 572 17.01 14.27 -3.34
CA TRP A 572 17.81 14.76 -2.21
C TRP A 572 16.97 14.95 -0.95
N LEU A 573 15.79 15.56 -1.06
CA LEU A 573 14.89 15.79 0.07
C LEU A 573 14.38 14.48 0.68
N ALA A 574 14.02 13.49 -0.15
CA ALA A 574 13.58 12.17 0.32
C ALA A 574 14.70 11.41 1.06
N SER A 575 15.92 11.45 0.52
CA SER A 575 17.11 10.86 1.16
C SER A 575 17.45 11.57 2.46
N GLY A 576 17.49 12.90 2.42
CA GLY A 576 17.73 13.76 3.57
C GLY A 576 16.73 13.50 4.68
N LEU A 577 15.44 13.33 4.34
CA LEU A 577 14.41 12.97 5.30
C LEU A 577 14.68 11.62 5.95
N GLY A 578 14.97 10.57 5.16
CA GLY A 578 15.31 9.25 5.68
C GLY A 578 16.52 9.28 6.63
N VAL A 579 17.59 9.99 6.25
CA VAL A 579 18.79 10.18 7.08
C VAL A 579 18.46 10.96 8.36
N LEU A 580 17.68 12.04 8.28
CA LEU A 580 17.28 12.83 9.45
C LEU A 580 16.38 12.06 10.41
N MET A 581 15.51 11.18 9.91
CA MET A 581 14.72 10.27 10.75
C MET A 581 15.63 9.29 11.52
N MET A 582 16.64 8.74 10.86
CA MET A 582 17.66 7.88 11.49
C MET A 582 18.52 8.67 12.50
N LEU A 583 18.95 9.88 12.16
CA LEU A 583 19.71 10.76 13.05
C LEU A 583 18.90 11.15 14.30
N THR A 584 17.63 11.48 14.12
CA THR A 584 16.72 11.81 15.23
C THR A 584 16.53 10.60 16.15
N ALA A 585 16.42 9.39 15.58
CA ALA A 585 16.41 8.16 16.35
C ALA A 585 17.73 7.95 17.11
N TRP A 586 18.87 8.15 16.46
CA TRP A 586 20.19 8.02 17.06
C TRP A 586 20.34 8.97 18.26
N ILE A 587 20.05 10.26 18.07
CA ILE A 587 20.12 11.27 19.13
C ILE A 587 19.13 10.95 20.25
N GLY A 588 17.89 10.55 19.92
CA GLY A 588 16.88 10.17 20.91
C GLY A 588 17.25 8.94 21.75
N MET A 589 18.10 8.05 21.22
CA MET A 589 18.65 6.91 21.96
C MET A 589 19.95 7.25 22.71
N ALA A 590 20.80 8.12 22.16
CA ALA A 590 22.18 8.35 22.62
C ALA A 590 22.36 9.56 23.51
N SER A 591 21.69 10.65 23.17
CA SER A 591 21.98 11.95 23.74
C SER A 591 21.05 12.24 24.91
N ARG A 592 21.63 12.71 26.00
CA ARG A 592 20.85 13.35 27.06
C ARG A 592 20.40 14.76 26.66
N SER A 593 21.04 15.39 25.66
CA SER A 593 20.79 16.76 25.23
C SER A 593 19.40 16.93 24.62
N LEU A 594 18.53 17.65 25.33
CA LEU A 594 17.20 18.02 24.85
C LEU A 594 17.27 18.96 23.65
N LEU A 595 18.27 19.86 23.63
CA LEU A 595 18.45 20.78 22.52
C LEU A 595 18.78 20.03 21.23
N ALA A 596 19.74 19.11 21.26
CA ALA A 596 20.12 18.33 20.07
C ALA A 596 18.95 17.54 19.49
N TRP A 597 18.14 16.90 20.36
CA TRP A 597 16.96 16.17 19.91
C TRP A 597 15.90 17.09 19.31
N ARG A 598 15.63 18.26 19.91
CA ARG A 598 14.70 19.25 19.37
C ARG A 598 15.15 19.81 18.03
N VAL A 599 16.44 20.11 17.88
CA VAL A 599 17.03 20.60 16.62
C VAL A 599 16.89 19.53 15.53
N SER A 600 17.23 18.28 15.83
CA SER A 600 17.09 17.17 14.87
C SER A 600 15.63 16.93 14.47
N LEU A 601 14.70 16.99 15.43
CA LEU A 601 13.27 16.85 15.17
C LEU A 601 12.75 18.01 14.30
N ALA A 602 13.15 19.24 14.60
CA ALA A 602 12.81 20.42 13.81
C ALA A 602 13.35 20.31 12.38
N ALA A 603 14.61 19.88 12.21
CA ALA A 603 15.21 19.64 10.91
C ALA A 603 14.46 18.55 10.12
N THR A 604 14.08 17.45 10.78
CA THR A 604 13.28 16.37 10.16
C THR A 604 11.93 16.90 9.69
N LEU A 605 11.25 17.72 10.50
CA LEU A 605 9.97 18.31 10.14
C LEU A 605 10.09 19.29 8.97
N LEU A 606 11.09 20.18 9.00
CA LEU A 606 11.36 21.13 7.92
C LEU A 606 11.68 20.40 6.61
N MET A 607 12.49 19.33 6.67
CA MET A 607 12.81 18.49 5.52
C MET A 607 11.55 17.81 4.96
N ALA A 608 10.69 17.27 5.83
CA ALA A 608 9.43 16.67 5.40
C ALA A 608 8.53 17.70 4.70
N VAL A 609 8.39 18.91 5.26
CA VAL A 609 7.62 20.01 4.65
C VAL A 609 8.22 20.41 3.30
N ALA A 610 9.54 20.55 3.19
CA ALA A 610 10.21 20.86 1.94
C ALA A 610 10.01 19.76 0.89
N ALA A 611 10.18 18.49 1.28
CA ALA A 611 9.98 17.35 0.41
C ALA A 611 8.55 17.31 -0.13
N HIS A 612 7.58 17.59 0.73
CA HIS A 612 6.18 17.74 0.32
C HIS A 612 5.93 18.91 -0.63
N ALA A 613 6.53 20.07 -0.37
CA ALA A 613 6.33 21.24 -1.23
C ALA A 613 6.90 20.99 -2.63
N VAL A 614 8.02 20.29 -2.73
CA VAL A 614 8.63 19.91 -4.03
C VAL A 614 7.84 18.81 -4.71
N ASN A 615 7.50 17.73 -4.00
CA ASN A 615 6.81 16.58 -4.60
C ASN A 615 5.33 16.86 -4.89
N GLY A 616 4.68 17.69 -4.07
CA GLY A 616 3.26 18.03 -4.21
C GLY A 616 2.96 18.82 -5.48
N LYS A 617 3.92 19.60 -6.00
CA LYS A 617 3.81 20.28 -7.31
C LYS A 617 3.69 19.30 -8.48
N HIS A 618 4.14 18.07 -8.30
CA HIS A 618 4.11 17.04 -9.33
C HIS A 618 3.09 15.95 -9.02
N ASP A 619 2.23 16.13 -8.00
CA ASP A 619 1.25 15.11 -7.69
C ASP A 619 0.11 15.12 -8.71
N PRO A 620 -0.12 14.02 -9.45
CA PRO A 620 -1.18 13.96 -10.42
C PRO A 620 -2.57 14.20 -9.80
N LEU A 621 -2.78 13.95 -8.50
CA LEU A 621 -4.07 14.29 -7.88
C LEU A 621 -4.36 15.80 -7.85
N PHE A 622 -3.33 16.64 -7.90
CA PHE A 622 -3.47 18.09 -7.88
C PHE A 622 -3.23 18.74 -9.24
N THR A 623 -2.41 18.12 -10.09
CA THR A 623 -2.07 18.66 -11.42
C THR A 623 -2.73 17.94 -12.58
N ASP A 624 -3.31 16.76 -12.36
CA ASP A 624 -3.96 15.97 -13.41
C ASP A 624 -5.47 15.91 -13.16
N ALA A 625 -6.18 16.80 -13.86
CA ALA A 625 -7.63 16.81 -13.99
C ALA A 625 -8.23 15.42 -14.25
N ARG A 626 -7.51 14.58 -15.00
CA ARG A 626 -7.92 13.23 -15.39
C ARG A 626 -8.04 12.33 -14.16
N ARG A 627 -7.10 12.44 -13.24
CA ARG A 627 -7.08 11.64 -12.02
C ARG A 627 -8.19 12.05 -11.06
N VAL A 628 -8.47 13.34 -10.93
CA VAL A 628 -9.58 13.80 -10.08
C VAL A 628 -10.93 13.31 -10.61
N SER A 629 -11.16 13.38 -11.92
CA SER A 629 -12.37 12.84 -12.56
C SER A 629 -12.57 11.34 -12.28
N TRP A 630 -11.49 10.55 -12.37
CA TRP A 630 -11.50 9.14 -12.00
C TRP A 630 -11.89 8.90 -10.54
N GLU A 631 -11.42 9.73 -9.62
CA GLU A 631 -11.79 9.59 -8.20
C GLU A 631 -13.23 10.04 -7.93
N LEU A 632 -13.75 11.03 -8.67
CA LEU A 632 -15.16 11.42 -8.62
C LEU A 632 -16.11 10.30 -9.07
N GLU A 633 -15.66 9.36 -9.91
CA GLU A 633 -16.43 8.15 -10.22
C GLU A 633 -16.67 7.29 -8.98
N ARG A 634 -15.68 7.21 -8.08
CA ARG A 634 -15.75 6.37 -6.86
C ARG A 634 -16.53 7.03 -5.74
N ILE A 635 -16.62 8.36 -5.73
CA ILE A 635 -17.28 9.13 -4.66
C ILE A 635 -18.77 9.30 -4.98
N PRO A 636 -19.71 9.08 -4.04
CA PRO A 636 -21.12 9.37 -4.25
C PRO A 636 -21.37 10.89 -4.31
N VAL A 637 -21.16 11.50 -5.49
CA VAL A 637 -21.21 12.96 -5.76
C VAL A 637 -22.47 13.64 -5.20
N GLY A 638 -23.61 12.96 -5.15
CA GLY A 638 -24.85 13.50 -4.56
C GLY A 638 -24.75 13.83 -3.06
N ARG A 639 -23.72 13.35 -2.37
CA ARG A 639 -23.45 13.61 -0.95
C ARG A 639 -22.29 14.58 -0.73
N VAL A 640 -21.79 15.21 -1.79
CA VAL A 640 -20.59 16.03 -1.72
C VAL A 640 -20.94 17.49 -1.98
N TYR A 641 -20.47 18.37 -1.10
CA TYR A 641 -20.55 19.81 -1.22
C TYR A 641 -19.30 20.33 -1.89
N ALA A 642 -19.51 21.17 -2.88
CA ALA A 642 -18.50 21.67 -3.76
C ALA A 642 -18.39 23.18 -3.54
N TRP A 643 -17.18 23.67 -3.27
CA TRP A 643 -16.91 25.11 -3.19
C TRP A 643 -15.74 25.47 -4.09
N ALA A 644 -15.96 26.46 -4.94
CA ALA A 644 -14.94 27.14 -5.73
C ALA A 644 -15.25 28.65 -5.71
N PRO A 645 -14.24 29.54 -5.78
CA PRO A 645 -14.49 30.94 -6.09
C PRO A 645 -15.22 31.00 -7.44
N LEU A 646 -16.39 31.64 -7.48
CA LEU A 646 -17.15 31.80 -8.72
C LEU A 646 -16.29 32.60 -9.72
N SER A 647 -16.03 32.00 -10.88
CA SER A 647 -15.58 32.74 -12.05
C SER A 647 -16.81 33.34 -12.74
N ALA A 648 -16.68 34.57 -13.25
CA ALA A 648 -17.71 35.18 -14.07
C ALA A 648 -17.95 34.37 -15.36
N GLU A 649 -16.91 33.71 -15.87
CA GLU A 649 -16.99 32.90 -17.08
C GLU A 649 -17.17 31.40 -16.77
N PRO A 650 -18.03 30.69 -17.51
CA PRO A 650 -18.19 29.26 -17.36
C PRO A 650 -16.88 28.53 -17.64
N THR A 651 -16.49 27.62 -16.76
CA THR A 651 -15.30 26.80 -17.00
C THR A 651 -15.66 25.70 -18.01
N PRO A 652 -14.94 25.57 -19.13
CA PRO A 652 -15.19 24.52 -20.10
C PRO A 652 -15.14 23.13 -19.44
N LEU A 653 -16.17 22.31 -19.67
CA LEU A 653 -16.23 20.96 -19.10
C LEU A 653 -15.11 20.05 -19.60
N ASP A 654 -14.44 20.39 -20.70
CA ASP A 654 -13.32 19.61 -21.20
C ASP A 654 -12.04 19.71 -20.39
N GLN A 655 -11.92 20.74 -19.56
CA GLN A 655 -10.95 20.74 -18.47
C GLN A 655 -11.26 19.63 -17.43
N PHE A 656 -12.45 19.02 -17.48
CA PHE A 656 -12.87 17.88 -16.64
C PHE A 656 -12.91 16.54 -17.38
N SER A 657 -12.46 16.45 -18.63
CA SER A 657 -12.41 15.16 -19.35
C SER A 657 -11.22 14.34 -18.89
N PHE A 658 -11.49 13.06 -18.73
CA PHE A 658 -10.46 12.04 -18.75
C PHE A 658 -10.04 11.77 -20.21
N ASP A 659 -8.77 11.46 -20.49
CA ASP A 659 -8.39 10.58 -21.60
C ASP A 659 -8.03 9.22 -20.98
N MET A 660 -8.29 8.10 -21.67
CA MET A 660 -7.87 6.74 -21.27
C MET A 660 -6.55 6.74 -20.45
N PRO A 661 -6.45 5.96 -19.34
CA PRO A 661 -5.38 6.16 -18.37
C PRO A 661 -4.01 6.00 -19.05
N PRO A 662 -3.01 6.83 -18.74
CA PRO A 662 -1.68 6.76 -19.35
C PRO A 662 -0.98 5.40 -19.10
N ASP A 663 -1.40 4.69 -18.05
CA ASP A 663 -0.84 3.40 -17.64
C ASP A 663 -1.36 2.22 -18.49
N VAL A 664 -2.41 2.42 -19.28
CA VAL A 664 -2.85 1.42 -20.24
C VAL A 664 -2.17 1.73 -21.56
N ASP A 665 -1.37 0.78 -22.04
CA ASP A 665 -0.60 0.87 -23.28
C ASP A 665 -1.44 1.54 -24.38
N GLN A 666 -1.15 2.82 -24.65
CA GLN A 666 -1.97 3.64 -25.53
C GLN A 666 -2.02 3.04 -26.94
N GLU A 667 -1.01 2.27 -27.34
CA GLU A 667 -1.00 1.54 -28.60
C GLU A 667 -2.02 0.40 -28.63
N ALA A 668 -2.21 -0.31 -27.51
CA ALA A 668 -3.18 -1.39 -27.39
C ALA A 668 -4.64 -0.91 -27.39
N LEU A 669 -4.87 0.40 -27.18
CA LEU A 669 -6.20 1.01 -27.03
C LEU A 669 -6.61 1.98 -28.13
N ARG A 670 -5.72 2.27 -29.09
CA ARG A 670 -6.11 3.01 -30.30
C ARG A 670 -6.96 2.10 -31.16
N CYS A 671 -8.26 2.02 -30.83
CA CYS A 671 -9.25 1.36 -31.65
C CYS A 671 -9.21 1.99 -33.05
N ARG A 672 -8.92 1.18 -34.06
CA ARG A 672 -8.86 1.60 -35.46
C ARG A 672 -9.77 0.69 -36.25
N PHE A 673 -10.62 1.25 -37.09
CA PHE A 673 -11.51 0.47 -37.94
C PHE A 673 -11.73 1.13 -39.29
N THR A 674 -12.09 0.33 -40.29
CA THR A 674 -12.26 0.76 -41.68
C THR A 674 -13.44 0.09 -42.35
N THR A 675 -14.04 0.78 -43.33
CA THR A 675 -15.03 0.21 -44.25
C THR A 675 -14.38 -0.60 -45.37
N ALA A 676 -13.06 -0.53 -45.55
CA ALA A 676 -12.35 -1.38 -46.49
C ALA A 676 -12.40 -2.85 -46.03
N ASP A 677 -12.69 -3.75 -46.96
CA ASP A 677 -12.51 -5.17 -46.74
C ASP A 677 -11.01 -5.51 -46.76
N LEU A 678 -10.49 -5.96 -45.61
CA LEU A 678 -9.07 -6.30 -45.46
C LEU A 678 -8.78 -7.77 -45.79
N GLY A 679 -9.80 -8.56 -46.14
CA GLY A 679 -9.75 -10.02 -46.32
C GLY A 679 -9.87 -10.80 -45.01
N GLU A 680 -9.71 -10.12 -43.87
CA GLU A 680 -9.80 -10.68 -42.51
C GLU A 680 -10.44 -9.67 -41.54
N ARG A 681 -10.91 -10.13 -40.38
CA ARG A 681 -11.59 -9.28 -39.39
C ARG A 681 -10.70 -8.18 -38.82
N SER A 682 -9.39 -8.44 -38.65
CA SER A 682 -8.42 -7.50 -38.10
C SER A 682 -7.07 -7.72 -38.77
N ARG A 683 -6.50 -6.67 -39.39
CA ARG A 683 -5.16 -6.71 -39.98
C ARG A 683 -4.30 -5.63 -39.36
N GLN A 684 -3.18 -6.00 -38.73
CA GLN A 684 -2.27 -5.06 -38.04
C GLN A 684 -2.98 -4.16 -37.00
N GLY A 685 -4.03 -4.67 -36.35
CA GLY A 685 -4.83 -3.92 -35.37
C GLY A 685 -5.78 -2.89 -35.99
N LEU A 686 -6.08 -2.98 -37.29
CA LEU A 686 -7.16 -2.27 -37.98
C LEU A 686 -8.32 -3.24 -38.20
N LEU A 687 -9.48 -2.95 -37.62
CA LEU A 687 -10.69 -3.77 -37.74
C LEU A 687 -11.42 -3.50 -39.07
N SER A 688 -11.79 -4.55 -39.79
CA SER A 688 -12.55 -4.47 -41.05
C SER A 688 -14.04 -4.62 -40.77
N ILE A 689 -14.81 -3.54 -40.91
CA ILE A 689 -16.26 -3.53 -40.68
C ILE A 689 -17.01 -4.55 -41.55
N PRO A 690 -16.71 -4.71 -42.87
CA PRO A 690 -17.41 -5.69 -43.72
C PRO A 690 -17.22 -7.15 -43.30
N ARG A 691 -16.19 -7.45 -42.51
CA ARG A 691 -15.87 -8.80 -42.00
C ARG A 691 -16.38 -9.03 -40.58
N MET A 692 -17.16 -8.10 -40.03
CA MET A 692 -17.80 -8.24 -38.74
C MET A 692 -19.28 -8.55 -38.94
N GLU A 693 -19.81 -9.43 -38.11
CA GLU A 693 -21.24 -9.72 -38.07
C GLU A 693 -22.04 -8.47 -37.69
N THR A 694 -23.22 -8.33 -38.31
CA THR A 694 -24.19 -7.31 -37.92
C THR A 694 -24.55 -7.50 -36.45
N ASN A 695 -24.25 -6.50 -35.66
CA ASN A 695 -24.44 -6.51 -34.21
C ASN A 695 -25.29 -5.31 -33.75
N ASP A 696 -26.09 -4.76 -34.66
CA ASP A 696 -27.08 -3.74 -34.36
C ASP A 696 -28.31 -4.31 -33.65
N TRP A 697 -28.69 -3.67 -32.56
CA TRP A 697 -29.78 -4.16 -31.71
C TRP A 697 -31.17 -3.80 -32.22
N SER A 698 -31.27 -2.94 -33.23
CA SER A 698 -32.53 -2.60 -33.90
C SER A 698 -32.72 -3.42 -35.17
N GLY A 699 -31.88 -4.42 -35.43
CA GLY A 699 -31.92 -5.26 -36.62
C GLY A 699 -31.48 -4.56 -37.90
N ARG A 700 -30.86 -3.37 -37.80
CA ARG A 700 -30.33 -2.66 -38.97
C ARG A 700 -29.06 -3.35 -39.45
N PRO A 701 -28.67 -3.20 -40.73
CA PRO A 701 -27.42 -3.75 -41.25
C PRO A 701 -26.20 -2.91 -40.81
N LEU A 702 -26.13 -2.53 -39.54
CA LEU A 702 -25.03 -1.78 -38.96
C LEU A 702 -24.11 -2.70 -38.15
N THR A 703 -22.83 -2.41 -38.26
CA THR A 703 -21.79 -3.07 -37.48
C THR A 703 -21.10 -2.05 -36.60
N TRP A 704 -21.23 -2.24 -35.31
CA TRP A 704 -20.65 -1.44 -34.25
C TRP A 704 -19.31 -1.99 -33.79
N VAL A 705 -18.33 -1.10 -33.65
CA VAL A 705 -17.02 -1.38 -33.08
C VAL A 705 -16.97 -0.82 -31.67
N THR A 706 -16.61 -1.64 -30.70
CA THR A 706 -16.39 -1.20 -29.31
C THR A 706 -15.08 -0.44 -29.21
N LEU A 707 -15.15 0.85 -28.83
CA LEU A 707 -13.99 1.74 -28.76
C LEU A 707 -13.10 1.49 -27.54
N THR A 708 -13.67 0.95 -26.46
CA THR A 708 -12.96 0.62 -25.22
C THR A 708 -13.62 -0.56 -24.51
N ALA A 709 -12.87 -1.31 -23.71
CA ALA A 709 -13.39 -2.44 -22.96
C ALA A 709 -14.64 -2.05 -22.14
N PRO A 710 -15.75 -2.81 -22.23
CA PRO A 710 -16.95 -2.54 -21.46
C PRO A 710 -16.66 -2.56 -19.96
N ARG A 711 -17.32 -1.68 -19.19
CA ARG A 711 -17.15 -1.63 -17.74
C ARG A 711 -18.38 -1.12 -17.02
N LYS A 712 -18.48 -1.49 -15.74
CA LYS A 712 -19.50 -0.96 -14.83
C LYS A 712 -19.15 0.47 -14.44
N PHE A 713 -20.10 1.36 -14.63
CA PHE A 713 -20.04 2.74 -14.13
C PHE A 713 -20.94 2.91 -12.91
N VAL A 714 -20.56 3.85 -12.04
CA VAL A 714 -21.44 4.27 -10.94
C VAL A 714 -22.67 5.01 -11.53
N PRO A 715 -23.86 4.91 -10.95
CA PRO A 715 -25.02 5.63 -11.47
C PRO A 715 -24.85 7.16 -11.52
N GLY A 716 -25.46 7.81 -12.49
CA GLY A 716 -25.55 9.28 -12.62
C GLY A 716 -25.28 9.79 -14.03
N LEU A 717 -25.30 11.13 -14.18
CA LEU A 717 -24.96 11.79 -15.44
C LEU A 717 -23.47 11.59 -15.78
N ARG A 718 -23.18 11.41 -17.06
CA ARG A 718 -21.85 11.27 -17.62
C ARG A 718 -21.73 12.15 -18.83
N TRP A 719 -20.65 12.91 -18.89
CA TRP A 719 -20.19 13.48 -20.13
C TRP A 719 -19.20 12.50 -20.77
N ILE A 720 -19.26 12.33 -22.09
CA ILE A 720 -18.41 11.45 -22.88
C ILE A 720 -17.94 12.25 -24.10
N ARG A 721 -16.63 12.23 -24.33
CA ARG A 721 -15.94 12.88 -25.44
C ARG A 721 -15.26 11.82 -26.30
N ILE A 722 -15.48 11.87 -27.61
CA ILE A 722 -14.82 10.99 -28.58
C ILE A 722 -14.16 11.88 -29.63
N ARG A 723 -12.84 11.81 -29.77
CA ARG A 723 -12.11 12.46 -30.86
C ARG A 723 -11.46 11.40 -31.74
N GLY A 724 -11.68 11.48 -33.04
CA GLY A 724 -11.09 10.56 -34.00
C GLY A 724 -10.62 11.25 -35.27
N ALA A 725 -9.58 10.70 -35.89
CA ALA A 725 -9.17 11.07 -37.24
C ALA A 725 -9.89 10.15 -38.24
N VAL A 726 -10.41 10.73 -39.30
CA VAL A 726 -11.23 10.06 -40.31
C VAL A 726 -10.63 10.32 -41.68
N THR A 727 -10.47 9.27 -42.49
CA THR A 727 -10.06 9.42 -43.89
C THR A 727 -11.28 9.44 -44.82
N ASN A 728 -11.16 10.23 -45.89
CA ASN A 728 -12.20 10.47 -46.91
C ASN A 728 -13.47 11.15 -46.34
N ALA A 729 -14.40 11.50 -47.24
CA ALA A 729 -15.73 11.94 -46.84
C ALA A 729 -16.49 10.75 -46.24
N ALA A 730 -16.62 10.72 -44.92
CA ALA A 730 -17.30 9.66 -44.19
C ALA A 730 -18.27 10.27 -43.17
N VAL A 731 -19.33 9.54 -42.84
CA VAL A 731 -20.23 9.85 -41.73
C VAL A 731 -19.86 8.96 -40.56
N CYS A 732 -19.42 9.57 -39.46
CA CYS A 732 -19.16 8.85 -38.22
C CYS A 732 -20.44 8.73 -37.40
N ARG A 733 -20.77 7.52 -36.96
CA ARG A 733 -21.87 7.27 -36.03
C ARG A 733 -21.33 6.72 -34.72
N PHE A 734 -21.86 7.23 -33.62
CA PHE A 734 -21.53 6.74 -32.29
C PHE A 734 -22.79 6.32 -31.55
N ALA A 735 -22.66 5.27 -30.75
CA ALA A 735 -23.70 4.81 -29.84
C ALA A 735 -23.13 4.59 -28.44
N ILE A 736 -23.85 5.07 -27.43
CA ILE A 736 -23.55 4.84 -26.02
C ILE A 736 -24.64 3.92 -25.46
N ARG A 737 -24.27 2.75 -24.95
CA ARG A 737 -25.21 1.77 -24.42
C ARG A 737 -24.86 1.36 -23.01
N GLN A 738 -25.85 0.99 -22.21
CA GLN A 738 -25.67 0.38 -20.90
C GLN A 738 -26.42 -0.96 -20.85
N GLY A 739 -25.66 -2.06 -20.88
CA GLY A 739 -26.18 -3.39 -21.14
C GLY A 739 -26.98 -3.42 -22.44
N ARG A 740 -28.27 -3.76 -22.37
CA ARG A 740 -29.18 -3.82 -23.53
C ARG A 740 -29.81 -2.48 -23.92
N HIS A 741 -29.57 -1.40 -23.16
CA HIS A 741 -30.26 -0.13 -23.35
C HIS A 741 -29.37 0.86 -24.12
N THR A 742 -29.86 1.39 -25.23
CA THR A 742 -29.22 2.51 -25.92
C THR A 742 -29.54 3.80 -25.19
N LEU A 743 -28.49 4.48 -24.70
CA LEU A 743 -28.62 5.77 -23.99
C LEU A 743 -28.56 6.94 -24.96
N LEU A 744 -27.71 6.84 -25.99
CA LEU A 744 -27.59 7.84 -27.04
C LEU A 744 -27.09 7.17 -28.32
N GLU A 745 -27.58 7.62 -29.46
CA GLU A 745 -27.09 7.25 -30.78
C GLU A 745 -27.19 8.44 -31.72
N GLY A 746 -26.23 8.63 -32.62
CA GLY A 746 -26.35 9.64 -33.67
C GLY A 746 -25.16 9.70 -34.63
N SER A 747 -25.27 10.57 -35.63
CA SER A 747 -24.20 10.88 -36.58
C SER A 747 -23.52 12.19 -36.21
N TRP A 748 -22.19 12.26 -36.21
CA TRP A 748 -21.42 13.48 -36.00
C TRP A 748 -20.70 13.88 -37.30
N PRO A 749 -20.69 15.18 -37.66
CA PRO A 749 -20.01 15.65 -38.85
C PRO A 749 -18.50 15.45 -38.72
N VAL A 750 -17.85 15.16 -39.85
CA VAL A 750 -16.39 15.12 -39.94
C VAL A 750 -15.92 16.48 -40.46
N GLU A 751 -15.20 17.22 -39.63
CA GLU A 751 -14.65 18.53 -39.94
C GLU A 751 -13.12 18.40 -40.10
N GLN A 752 -12.60 18.77 -41.27
CA GLN A 752 -11.16 18.73 -41.57
C GLN A 752 -10.50 17.36 -41.31
N GLY A 753 -11.23 16.27 -41.60
CA GLY A 753 -10.73 14.90 -41.36
C GLY A 753 -10.69 14.49 -39.89
N GLN A 754 -11.36 15.26 -39.01
CA GLN A 754 -11.55 14.90 -37.61
C GLN A 754 -13.03 14.86 -37.26
N VAL A 755 -13.38 14.01 -36.30
CA VAL A 755 -14.69 14.02 -35.67
C VAL A 755 -14.51 14.26 -34.18
N LEU A 756 -15.32 15.18 -33.65
CA LEU A 756 -15.44 15.45 -32.23
C LEU A 756 -16.90 15.20 -31.81
N ALA A 757 -17.11 14.20 -30.96
CA ALA A 757 -18.41 13.86 -30.43
C ALA A 757 -18.44 14.05 -28.92
N ASP A 758 -19.12 15.11 -28.49
CA ASP A 758 -19.41 15.40 -27.10
C ASP A 758 -20.86 15.04 -26.77
N CYS A 759 -21.05 14.25 -25.72
CA CYS A 759 -22.39 13.86 -25.30
C CYS A 759 -22.58 13.69 -23.80
N VAL A 760 -23.82 13.89 -23.34
CA VAL A 760 -24.24 13.63 -21.97
C VAL A 760 -25.26 12.50 -21.92
N VAL A 761 -24.99 11.48 -21.10
CA VAL A 761 -25.86 10.33 -20.87
C VAL A 761 -26.11 10.11 -19.38
N PHE A 762 -27.20 9.44 -19.01
CA PHE A 762 -27.48 9.04 -17.63
C PHE A 762 -27.32 7.52 -17.45
N CYS A 763 -26.30 7.12 -16.71
CA CYS A 763 -26.07 5.72 -16.34
C CYS A 763 -26.96 5.33 -15.16
N SER A 764 -27.79 4.31 -15.31
CA SER A 764 -28.69 3.83 -14.25
C SER A 764 -28.07 2.65 -13.47
N PRO A 765 -28.40 2.46 -12.18
CA PRO A 765 -27.97 1.27 -11.44
C PRO A 765 -28.54 0.00 -12.08
N GLY A 766 -27.78 -1.10 -12.04
CA GLY A 766 -28.26 -2.44 -12.42
C GLY A 766 -28.41 -2.71 -13.92
N ARG A 767 -28.16 -1.73 -14.80
CA ARG A 767 -28.29 -1.92 -16.27
C ARG A 767 -27.11 -2.62 -16.95
N GLY A 768 -26.09 -3.03 -16.21
CA GLY A 768 -24.89 -3.67 -16.76
C GLY A 768 -23.78 -2.69 -17.14
N ASP A 769 -22.89 -3.13 -18.02
CA ASP A 769 -21.70 -2.40 -18.46
C ASP A 769 -22.04 -1.29 -19.46
N LEU A 770 -21.28 -0.20 -19.45
CA LEU A 770 -21.35 0.84 -20.46
C LEU A 770 -20.48 0.45 -21.67
N TYR A 771 -21.07 0.53 -22.85
CA TYR A 771 -20.45 0.30 -24.15
C TYR A 771 -20.37 1.64 -24.88
N ILE A 772 -19.18 1.98 -25.36
CA ILE A 772 -18.94 3.13 -26.23
C ILE A 772 -18.60 2.58 -27.60
N LEU A 773 -19.49 2.82 -28.56
CA LEU A 773 -19.48 2.17 -29.85
C LEU A 773 -19.30 3.21 -30.95
N GLY A 774 -18.52 2.86 -31.97
CA GLY A 774 -18.35 3.66 -33.18
C GLY A 774 -18.56 2.82 -34.44
N THR A 775 -19.06 3.46 -35.48
CA THR A 775 -19.07 2.92 -36.85
C THR A 775 -18.89 4.08 -37.83
N ILE A 776 -18.50 3.76 -39.06
CA ILE A 776 -18.31 4.76 -40.13
C ILE A 776 -18.99 4.30 -41.41
N GLU A 777 -19.62 5.25 -42.09
CA GLU A 777 -20.22 5.07 -43.40
C GLU A 777 -19.44 5.91 -44.42
N GLY A 778 -18.96 5.29 -45.49
CA GLY A 778 -18.12 5.94 -46.51
C GLY A 778 -17.26 4.91 -47.25
N ASP A 779 -16.91 5.21 -48.50
CA ASP A 779 -16.09 4.29 -49.30
C ASP A 779 -14.62 4.32 -48.84
N ARG A 780 -14.12 3.14 -48.46
CA ARG A 780 -12.75 2.89 -47.98
C ARG A 780 -12.28 3.88 -46.90
N SER A 781 -13.20 4.36 -46.07
CA SER A 781 -12.93 5.27 -44.97
C SER A 781 -12.28 4.54 -43.80
N ARG A 782 -11.47 5.26 -43.03
CA ARG A 782 -10.78 4.75 -41.85
C ARG A 782 -10.99 5.70 -40.70
N PHE A 783 -11.32 5.15 -39.53
CA PHE A 783 -11.38 5.85 -38.26
C PHE A 783 -10.19 5.44 -37.39
N ASN A 784 -9.49 6.42 -36.84
CA ASN A 784 -8.48 6.21 -35.81
C ASN A 784 -8.89 6.98 -34.54
N LEU A 785 -9.14 6.27 -33.45
CA LEU A 785 -9.43 6.90 -32.16
C LEU A 785 -8.19 7.70 -31.70
N LEU A 786 -8.34 9.01 -31.56
CA LEU A 786 -7.31 9.91 -31.03
C LEU A 786 -7.49 10.11 -29.53
N GLU A 787 -8.74 10.26 -29.11
CA GLU A 787 -9.13 10.61 -27.75
C GLU A 787 -10.43 9.91 -27.39
N LEU A 788 -10.48 9.34 -26.19
CA LEU A 788 -11.72 8.87 -25.61
C LEU A 788 -11.75 9.27 -24.14
N GLY A 789 -12.72 10.13 -23.85
CA GLY A 789 -12.91 10.69 -22.54
C GLY A 789 -14.30 10.53 -21.99
N TRP A 790 -14.38 10.54 -20.66
CA TRP A 790 -15.64 10.60 -19.96
C TRP A 790 -15.42 11.19 -18.57
N SER A 791 -16.47 11.76 -17.99
CA SER A 791 -16.45 12.37 -16.66
C SER A 791 -17.80 12.24 -15.98
N ARG A 792 -17.78 12.03 -14.66
CA ARG A 792 -18.99 12.07 -13.86
C ARG A 792 -19.40 13.51 -13.60
N ILE A 793 -20.59 13.85 -14.10
CA ILE A 793 -21.18 15.16 -13.83
C ILE A 793 -22.38 15.01 -12.89
N SER A 794 -22.65 16.04 -12.10
CA SER A 794 -23.92 16.18 -11.41
C SER A 794 -24.41 17.60 -11.56
N ARG A 795 -25.72 17.83 -11.53
CA ARG A 795 -26.29 19.19 -11.58
C ARG A 795 -25.69 20.08 -10.49
N ARG A 796 -25.41 19.52 -9.31
CA ARG A 796 -24.74 20.24 -8.22
C ARG A 796 -23.32 20.65 -8.57
N LEU A 797 -22.53 19.77 -9.19
CA LEU A 797 -21.18 20.11 -9.65
C LEU A 797 -21.23 21.16 -10.76
N LEU A 798 -22.06 20.97 -11.78
CA LEU A 798 -22.18 21.92 -12.89
C LEU A 798 -22.55 23.32 -12.39
N ARG A 799 -23.53 23.42 -11.47
CA ARG A 799 -23.91 24.71 -10.86
C ARG A 799 -22.85 25.27 -9.93
N ALA A 800 -22.27 24.45 -9.06
CA ALA A 800 -21.29 24.92 -8.07
C ALA A 800 -20.04 25.52 -8.71
N PHE A 801 -19.71 25.16 -9.95
CA PHE A 801 -18.51 25.66 -10.65
C PHE A 801 -18.79 26.46 -11.90
N ASN A 802 -20.06 26.73 -12.20
CA ASN A 802 -20.42 27.33 -13.48
C ASN A 802 -19.81 26.53 -14.65
N LEU A 803 -19.90 25.19 -14.65
CA LEU A 803 -19.36 24.39 -15.76
C LEU A 803 -20.28 24.50 -16.98
N GLY A 804 -19.73 25.01 -18.08
CA GLY A 804 -20.40 25.03 -19.37
C GLY A 804 -20.20 23.71 -20.10
N LEU A 805 -21.27 23.13 -20.64
CA LEU A 805 -21.11 22.07 -21.63
C LEU A 805 -20.46 22.65 -22.89
N PRO A 806 -19.59 21.89 -23.59
CA PRO A 806 -19.04 22.33 -24.85
C PRO A 806 -20.17 22.69 -25.85
N PRO A 807 -20.01 23.74 -26.67
CA PRO A 807 -20.94 24.02 -27.75
C PRO A 807 -21.16 22.77 -28.63
N GLY A 808 -22.41 22.46 -28.96
CA GLY A 808 -22.74 21.28 -29.77
C GLY A 808 -22.81 19.95 -29.01
N CYS A 809 -22.61 19.94 -27.68
CA CYS A 809 -22.77 18.73 -26.88
C CYS A 809 -24.19 18.15 -26.95
N ARG A 810 -24.32 16.93 -27.46
CA ARG A 810 -25.61 16.22 -27.57
C ARG A 810 -26.05 15.64 -26.23
N ARG A 811 -27.34 15.48 -26.02
CA ARG A 811 -27.90 14.96 -24.75
C ARG A 811 -28.81 13.78 -25.04
N GLN A 812 -28.77 12.78 -24.16
CA GLN A 812 -29.80 11.75 -24.14
C GLN A 812 -31.19 12.40 -23.96
N GLU A 813 -32.18 11.91 -24.72
CA GLU A 813 -33.57 12.37 -24.61
C GLU A 813 -34.09 12.23 -23.18
N GLY A 814 -34.84 13.24 -22.72
CA GLY A 814 -35.37 13.30 -21.35
C GLY A 814 -34.40 13.86 -20.30
N ILE A 815 -33.14 14.15 -20.65
CA ILE A 815 -32.27 14.97 -19.80
C ILE A 815 -32.64 16.45 -20.03
N GLU A 816 -33.34 17.05 -19.07
CA GLU A 816 -33.69 18.49 -19.13
C GLU A 816 -32.45 19.35 -19.41
N PRO A 817 -32.62 20.48 -20.13
CA PRO A 817 -31.53 21.42 -20.29
C PRO A 817 -30.96 21.83 -18.94
N PHE A 818 -29.64 21.83 -18.83
CA PHE A 818 -28.95 22.51 -17.74
C PHE A 818 -29.19 24.01 -17.96
N GLY A 819 -30.34 24.51 -17.51
CA GLY A 819 -30.74 25.90 -17.69
C GLY A 819 -29.70 26.86 -17.09
N GLY A 820 -29.55 28.02 -17.74
CA GLY A 820 -28.78 29.16 -17.25
C GLY A 820 -29.24 29.63 -15.86
N PRO A 821 -28.52 30.57 -15.25
CA PRO A 821 -28.41 30.81 -13.80
C PRO A 821 -29.67 30.52 -12.97
#